data_AF-A0A318I639-F1
#
_entry.id   AF-A0A318I639-F1
#
_cell.length_a   1.000
_cell.length_b   1.000
_cell.length_c   1.000
_cell.angle_alpha   90.00
_cell.angle_beta   90.00
_cell.angle_gamma   90.00
#
_symmetry.space_group_name_H-M   'P 1'
#
loop_
_entity.id
_entity.type
_entity.pdbx_description
1 polymer ?
#
loop_
_entity_poly.entity_id
_entity_poly.type
_entity_poly.pdbx_seq_one_letter_code
_entity_poly.pdbx_strand_id
1 'polypeptide(L)'
;MTIKAKNRVVIRRAPTNGTNGKPGMAMVLNPANIVLDTETDGLVHNFSKATCTVQLMQGTLLFAPTVSILQQVRCSAQVSGSVIRITGISVDPITQYSYGSAYVDFSASANGQTFKGRLSVQVNVLSVVARIETANHELEQNVTTLMQAEDLRQETMTKLAVQQQRIVAQITQNTQHRYNMLPSSKTLVSPCTLGSGVTLHHRMEADFTVASATASDDYVDVLEWQGVEFEPNTYYSLSFWAKGQGQARAFLYPEACANSTNSQGFESENSDGHSQFQLANEWQWYWVVFKTSTTIEGLKRLLPFRLMPGANGMVFGVCLVQGAMPVHWLPYNYNPQRNWFTPTMAADASPGEVIDSEVVEDSQMGTVMQLTSDLGRNFQLVFDAPDYQQLNNQSVTMFVVIRQISPNPLWHFGGWNNDDEYKGSFAFLNNKAHCIDLGNGWKKYYTSFYNVNNRLWNGVSALGLNSLKGTVQIHSAGLVLGEQCPEWHTVPLRSAMKRAGLDIDTERIELNGRTMFKNDNATVPLFAENGKLNPQLSTAQYLMNVLRSMETMIDGGLVIAGLMAAKDGNQVTAYLNGLRQKMHALAAGVRNFGTNEETALSYINFDGSAKFGNLGIAADGSVNIIDHEGKPRINITPEVLPTDSELFKNADVERKITLGGSTVNVDPVSNPHAYTDSFEVMNNNSFVHYAIPVRIDGYSTKELAKKTQETWSKGLGWSVAFVNADNGNVISLETREGNSFITARTEIYGGIVKYRRDDGLFYTWNDTAVSGKTILSKGRWKIRISVSPGVNVNTGAVVFKGTKITINYVSGMQSLNLAHNGFASIQSGKQAVYVRDGKLHAFGSMNIPGILLAGTINRNGGISNAWGEFVQGASLQYVQSDGRRVARVVFKDELPCGANYVAIANVNGDSTGCTAVVWRKTAKYCDFRVVEINGGEPTHVGLDVVIIGRNHA
;
A
#
# COMPACT_ATOMS: atom_id res chain seq x y z
N MET A 1 1.84 24.67 54.41
CA MET A 1 1.36 23.37 54.90
C MET A 1 1.49 23.33 56.42
N THR A 2 0.41 22.97 57.11
CA THR A 2 0.25 23.18 58.56
C THR A 2 0.35 21.84 59.27
N ILE A 3 1.45 21.59 59.98
CA ILE A 3 1.62 20.41 60.83
C ILE A 3 0.52 20.42 61.91
N LYS A 4 -0.53 19.61 61.74
CA LYS A 4 -1.63 19.49 62.70
C LYS A 4 -1.27 18.45 63.76
N ALA A 5 -0.60 18.91 64.82
CA ALA A 5 -0.48 18.15 66.05
C ALA A 5 -1.87 18.05 66.71
N LYS A 6 -2.53 16.89 66.62
CA LYS A 6 -3.74 16.62 67.44
C LYS A 6 -3.27 16.38 68.87
N ASN A 7 -3.45 17.38 69.74
CA ASN A 7 -3.17 17.28 71.17
C ASN A 7 -4.16 16.31 71.85
N ARG A 8 -3.89 15.02 71.76
CA ARG A 8 -4.59 13.99 72.54
C ARG A 8 -3.61 13.42 73.55
N VAL A 9 -3.77 13.75 74.82
CA VAL A 9 -2.94 13.18 75.90
C VAL A 9 -3.33 11.71 76.08
N VAL A 10 -2.39 10.78 75.88
CA VAL A 10 -2.58 9.35 76.18
C VAL A 10 -1.93 9.06 77.53
N ILE A 11 -2.72 8.58 78.49
CA ILE A 11 -2.28 8.23 79.86
C ILE A 11 -2.11 6.71 79.93
N ARG A 12 -0.88 6.21 80.12
CA ARG A 12 -0.61 4.78 80.36
C ARG A 12 -0.16 4.56 81.80
N ARG A 13 -0.83 3.65 82.53
CA ARG A 13 -0.53 3.31 83.95
C ARG A 13 0.45 2.14 84.05
N ALA A 14 1.30 2.14 85.09
CA ALA A 14 2.25 1.05 85.34
C ALA A 14 1.53 -0.27 85.71
N PRO A 15 2.10 -1.45 85.45
CA PRO A 15 1.44 -2.74 85.68
C PRO A 15 1.36 -3.17 87.16
N THR A 16 1.99 -2.46 88.09
CA THR A 16 2.04 -2.82 89.51
C THR A 16 1.28 -1.80 90.37
N ASN A 17 0.28 -2.32 91.08
CA ASN A 17 -0.57 -1.60 92.03
C ASN A 17 0.24 -0.68 92.95
N GLY A 18 -0.19 0.57 93.08
CA GLY A 18 0.32 1.47 94.10
C GLY A 18 0.01 0.91 95.49
N THR A 19 0.99 0.30 96.14
CA THR A 19 0.95 -0.04 97.56
C THR A 19 1.17 1.22 98.40
N ASN A 20 0.27 1.47 99.35
CA ASN A 20 0.30 2.51 100.40
C ASN A 20 0.47 3.97 99.94
N GLY A 21 -0.66 4.64 99.64
CA GLY A 21 -0.80 6.10 99.80
C GLY A 21 0.03 7.01 98.88
N LYS A 22 0.73 6.48 97.87
CA LYS A 22 1.46 7.27 96.87
C LYS A 22 0.65 7.38 95.56
N PRO A 23 0.53 8.58 94.94
CA PRO A 23 -0.19 8.73 93.67
C PRO A 23 0.45 7.86 92.58
N GLY A 24 -0.38 7.20 91.76
CA GLY A 24 0.08 6.41 90.61
C GLY A 24 0.73 7.30 89.54
N MET A 25 1.73 6.77 88.85
CA MET A 25 2.41 7.47 87.77
C MET A 25 1.82 7.09 86.41
N ALA A 26 1.69 8.08 85.53
CA ALA A 26 1.26 7.88 84.16
C ALA A 26 2.14 8.64 83.17
N MET A 27 2.34 8.07 82.00
CA MET A 27 3.04 8.72 80.89
C MET A 27 2.09 9.57 80.06
N VAL A 28 2.54 10.76 79.64
CA VAL A 28 1.84 11.74 78.80
C VAL A 28 2.69 12.02 77.55
N LEU A 29 2.03 12.04 76.39
CA LEU A 29 2.66 12.37 75.09
C LEU A 29 2.04 13.63 74.51
N ASN A 30 2.89 14.58 74.12
CA ASN A 30 2.45 15.85 73.54
C ASN A 30 3.29 16.24 72.31
N PRO A 31 2.74 16.13 71.08
CA PRO A 31 1.49 15.46 70.73
C PRO A 31 1.62 13.93 70.74
N ALA A 32 0.52 13.19 70.92
CA ALA A 32 0.54 11.72 70.87
C ALA A 32 0.57 11.12 69.46
N ASN A 33 0.36 11.93 68.42
CA ASN A 33 0.47 11.53 67.01
C ASN A 33 1.07 12.68 66.21
N ILE A 34 2.02 12.37 65.34
CA ILE A 34 2.64 13.33 64.42
C ILE A 34 2.08 13.10 63.02
N VAL A 35 1.62 14.17 62.36
CA VAL A 35 1.20 14.12 60.95
C VAL A 35 2.16 14.95 60.12
N LEU A 36 2.74 14.34 59.09
CA LEU A 36 3.67 14.97 58.16
C LEU A 36 3.05 15.02 56.76
N ASP A 37 3.25 16.10 56.03
CA ASP A 37 2.76 16.25 54.66
C ASP A 37 3.88 15.87 53.67
N THR A 38 3.54 15.22 52.56
CA THR A 38 4.46 15.02 51.43
C THR A 38 4.57 16.26 50.55
N GLU A 39 5.71 16.44 49.89
CA GLU A 39 5.87 17.41 48.81
C GLU A 39 5.37 16.86 47.45
N THR A 40 5.70 17.51 46.35
CA THR A 40 5.21 17.19 44.99
C THR A 40 5.76 15.88 44.42
N ASP A 41 6.84 15.37 45.01
CA ASP A 41 7.48 14.10 44.68
C ASP A 41 6.95 12.94 45.53
N GLY A 42 6.00 13.17 46.43
CA GLY A 42 5.44 12.14 47.32
C GLY A 42 6.36 11.78 48.50
N LEU A 43 7.41 12.58 48.75
CA LEU A 43 8.34 12.40 49.86
C LEU A 43 8.14 13.44 50.96
N VAL A 44 8.44 13.06 52.21
CA VAL A 44 8.47 13.99 53.34
C VAL A 44 9.87 14.56 53.49
N HIS A 45 10.03 15.86 53.19
CA HIS A 45 11.33 16.54 53.32
C HIS A 45 11.46 17.37 54.60
N ASN A 46 10.34 17.87 55.16
CA ASN A 46 10.36 18.80 56.28
C ASN A 46 10.00 18.15 57.63
N PHE A 47 11.01 18.00 58.49
CA PHE A 47 10.88 17.43 59.85
C PHE A 47 10.99 18.46 60.98
N SER A 48 11.07 19.76 60.65
CA SER A 48 11.46 20.81 61.59
C SER A 48 10.59 20.90 62.85
N LYS A 49 9.31 20.51 62.79
CA LYS A 49 8.37 20.48 63.93
C LYS A 49 7.87 19.07 64.30
N ALA A 50 8.52 18.02 63.81
CA ALA A 50 8.14 16.63 64.03
C ALA A 50 8.62 16.09 65.39
N THR A 51 8.21 16.73 66.48
CA THR A 51 8.66 16.41 67.84
C THR A 51 7.50 16.04 68.76
N CYS A 52 7.72 15.06 69.64
CA CYS A 52 6.84 14.69 70.74
C CYS A 52 7.59 14.79 72.07
N THR A 53 7.04 15.55 73.01
CA THR A 53 7.55 15.62 74.38
C THR A 53 6.89 14.51 75.22
N VAL A 54 7.72 13.71 75.89
CA VAL A 54 7.29 12.67 76.82
C VAL A 54 7.40 13.21 78.25
N GLN A 55 6.34 13.08 79.04
CA GLN A 55 6.33 13.49 80.45
C GLN A 55 5.75 12.37 81.31
N LEU A 56 6.16 12.29 82.57
CA LEU A 56 5.49 11.46 83.57
C LEU A 56 4.72 12.37 84.53
N MET A 57 3.49 11.97 84.84
CA MET A 57 2.59 12.65 85.74
C MET A 57 2.36 11.79 86.99
N GLN A 58 2.60 12.35 88.17
CA GLN A 58 2.30 11.74 89.46
C GLN A 58 1.42 12.70 90.27
N GLY A 59 0.13 12.40 90.39
CA GLY A 59 -0.84 13.38 90.90
C GLY A 59 -0.97 14.57 89.93
N THR A 60 -0.69 15.79 90.40
CA THR A 60 -0.67 17.03 89.58
C THR A 60 0.74 17.44 89.12
N LEU A 61 1.79 16.74 89.56
CA LEU A 61 3.18 17.06 89.23
C LEU A 61 3.59 16.38 87.92
N LEU A 62 4.17 17.15 87.01
CA LEU A 62 4.79 16.68 85.77
C LEU A 62 6.31 16.78 85.88
N PHE A 63 7.02 15.72 85.49
CA PHE A 63 8.48 15.76 85.39
C PHE A 63 8.99 14.99 84.17
N ALA A 64 10.20 15.32 83.75
CA ALA A 64 10.85 14.76 82.57
C ALA A 64 11.42 13.36 82.87
N PRO A 65 11.01 12.30 82.15
CA PRO A 65 11.66 11.00 82.23
C PRO A 65 12.95 10.95 81.41
N THR A 66 13.79 9.97 81.71
CA THR A 66 14.80 9.51 80.75
C THR A 66 14.12 8.67 79.69
N VAL A 67 14.28 9.04 78.41
CA VAL A 67 13.65 8.34 77.28
C VAL A 67 14.69 7.57 76.48
N SER A 68 14.36 6.35 76.08
CA SER A 68 15.17 5.54 75.18
C SER A 68 14.32 4.89 74.09
N ILE A 69 14.80 4.89 72.85
CA ILE A 69 14.11 4.25 71.72
C ILE A 69 14.33 2.74 71.80
N LEU A 70 13.24 1.98 71.71
CA LEU A 70 13.25 0.53 71.66
C LEU A 70 13.21 0.02 70.21
N GLN A 71 12.38 0.64 69.36
CA GLN A 71 12.23 0.25 67.96
C GLN A 71 11.79 1.44 67.11
N GLN A 72 12.27 1.47 65.86
CA GLN A 72 11.84 2.43 64.85
C GLN A 72 11.33 1.65 63.64
N VAL A 73 10.13 1.94 63.17
CA VAL A 73 9.53 1.24 62.04
C VAL A 73 9.11 2.25 60.99
N ARG A 74 9.73 2.16 59.81
CA ARG A 74 9.50 3.01 58.64
C ARG A 74 9.76 4.51 58.88
N CYS A 75 10.48 4.85 59.94
CA CYS A 75 10.95 6.19 60.24
C CYS A 75 12.32 6.14 60.94
N SER A 76 12.97 7.29 61.00
CA SER A 76 14.14 7.55 61.84
C SER A 76 13.79 8.57 62.92
N ALA A 77 14.27 8.37 64.14
CA ALA A 77 14.02 9.24 65.28
C ALA A 77 15.23 9.36 66.21
N GLN A 78 15.33 10.51 66.86
CA GLN A 78 16.37 10.84 67.84
C GLN A 78 15.73 11.30 69.15
N VAL A 79 16.41 11.03 70.28
CA VAL A 79 15.99 11.48 71.60
C VAL A 79 16.94 12.57 72.09
N SER A 80 16.37 13.67 72.58
CA SER A 80 17.10 14.70 73.32
C SER A 80 16.34 15.02 74.61
N GLY A 81 16.91 14.62 75.75
CA GLY A 81 16.24 14.68 77.05
C GLY A 81 14.94 13.86 77.05
N SER A 82 13.81 14.51 77.23
CA SER A 82 12.48 13.89 77.21
C SER A 82 11.73 14.05 75.89
N VAL A 83 12.37 14.56 74.83
CA VAL A 83 11.76 14.82 73.52
C VAL A 83 12.22 13.79 72.50
N ILE A 84 11.25 13.18 71.81
CA ILE A 84 11.48 12.34 70.63
C ILE A 84 11.27 13.20 69.38
N ARG A 85 12.27 13.29 68.51
CA ARG A 85 12.20 13.99 67.22
C ARG A 85 12.27 12.98 66.08
N ILE A 86 11.31 13.03 65.16
CA ILE A 86 11.36 12.28 63.90
C ILE A 86 12.29 13.02 62.95
N THR A 87 13.24 12.31 62.32
CA THR A 87 14.26 12.86 61.43
C THR A 87 14.20 12.32 60.01
N GLY A 88 13.35 11.32 59.75
CA GLY A 88 13.14 10.76 58.41
C GLY A 88 11.94 9.81 58.36
N ILE A 89 11.34 9.67 57.18
CA ILE A 89 10.38 8.61 56.84
C ILE A 89 11.02 7.73 55.76
N SER A 90 10.90 6.41 55.91
CA SER A 90 11.39 5.48 54.90
C SER A 90 10.53 5.54 53.64
N VAL A 91 11.15 5.25 52.49
CA VAL A 91 10.47 5.16 51.20
C VAL A 91 9.97 3.73 50.99
N ASP A 92 8.73 3.59 50.53
CA ASP A 92 8.16 2.32 50.09
C ASP A 92 8.76 1.95 48.73
N PRO A 93 9.47 0.81 48.61
CA PRO A 93 10.17 0.44 47.38
C PRO A 93 9.22 0.17 46.21
N ILE A 94 7.94 -0.10 46.45
CA ILE A 94 6.94 -0.35 45.39
C ILE A 94 6.41 0.96 44.84
N THR A 95 5.99 1.88 45.71
CA THR A 95 5.36 3.14 45.30
C THR A 95 6.37 4.27 45.10
N GLN A 96 7.61 4.11 45.57
CA GLN A 96 8.65 5.13 45.62
C GLN A 96 8.26 6.39 46.44
N TYR A 97 7.21 6.29 47.27
CA TYR A 97 6.72 7.37 48.14
C TYR A 97 7.04 7.09 49.61
N SER A 98 6.97 8.13 50.45
CA SER A 98 7.10 7.96 51.90
C SER A 98 5.99 7.05 52.44
N TYR A 99 6.33 6.09 53.30
CA TYR A 99 5.32 5.20 53.89
C TYR A 99 4.20 5.99 54.60
N GLY A 100 2.95 5.66 54.30
CA GLY A 100 1.76 6.33 54.85
C GLY A 100 1.62 6.25 56.38
N SER A 101 2.27 5.27 57.01
CA SER A 101 2.33 5.14 58.47
C SER A 101 3.70 4.63 58.94
N ALA A 102 4.16 5.21 60.05
CA ALA A 102 5.38 4.85 60.74
C ALA A 102 5.19 4.99 62.26
N TYR A 103 6.08 4.38 63.05
CA TYR A 103 6.03 4.53 64.51
C TYR A 103 7.38 4.34 65.19
N VAL A 104 7.48 4.89 66.40
CA VAL A 104 8.61 4.71 67.32
C VAL A 104 8.09 4.09 68.62
N ASP A 105 8.59 2.91 68.96
CA ASP A 105 8.43 2.35 70.30
C ASP A 105 9.57 2.84 71.19
N PHE A 106 9.25 3.26 72.41
CA PHE A 106 10.21 3.81 73.36
C PHE A 106 9.89 3.40 74.79
N SER A 107 10.89 3.49 75.66
CA SER A 107 10.74 3.42 77.11
C SER A 107 10.99 4.76 77.75
N ALA A 108 10.21 5.09 78.78
CA ALA A 108 10.36 6.27 79.60
C ALA A 108 10.50 5.85 81.07
N SER A 109 11.63 6.20 81.69
CA SER A 109 11.98 5.76 83.03
C SER A 109 12.30 6.93 83.95
N ALA A 110 11.77 6.90 85.17
CA ALA A 110 12.16 7.77 86.27
C ALA A 110 11.65 7.22 87.61
N ASN A 111 12.29 7.60 88.70
CA ASN A 111 11.98 7.14 90.07
C ASN A 111 11.86 5.60 90.18
N GLY A 112 12.70 4.87 89.43
CA GLY A 112 12.75 3.40 89.45
C GLY A 112 11.63 2.67 88.69
N GLN A 113 10.69 3.39 88.05
CA GLN A 113 9.65 2.78 87.20
C GLN A 113 9.90 3.05 85.72
N THR A 114 9.51 2.11 84.86
CA THR A 114 9.67 2.18 83.40
C THR A 114 8.33 1.96 82.70
N PHE A 115 8.00 2.87 81.78
CA PHE A 115 6.81 2.81 80.93
C PHE A 115 7.22 2.52 79.50
N LYS A 116 6.44 1.70 78.79
CA LYS A 116 6.60 1.50 77.34
C LYS A 116 5.51 2.23 76.58
N GLY A 117 5.91 3.03 75.59
CA GLY A 117 5.04 3.83 74.75
C GLY A 117 5.30 3.61 73.26
N ARG A 118 4.29 3.94 72.46
CA ARG A 118 4.40 4.02 71.00
C ARG A 118 3.98 5.42 70.56
N LEU A 119 4.85 6.09 69.81
CA LEU A 119 4.54 7.33 69.09
C LEU A 119 4.20 6.98 67.65
N SER A 120 2.99 7.30 67.21
CA SER A 120 2.57 7.09 65.81
C SER A 120 2.92 8.31 64.96
N VAL A 121 3.28 8.05 63.70
CA VAL A 121 3.54 9.06 62.67
C VAL A 121 2.70 8.70 61.44
N GLN A 122 1.91 9.65 60.96
CA GLN A 122 1.09 9.51 59.75
C GLN A 122 1.58 10.45 58.67
N VAL A 123 1.57 9.99 57.43
CA VAL A 123 1.95 10.79 56.25
C VAL A 123 0.71 11.11 55.42
N ASN A 124 0.50 12.39 55.14
CA ASN A 124 -0.60 12.89 54.31
C ASN A 124 -0.12 13.05 52.87
N VAL A 125 -0.77 12.33 51.94
CA VAL A 125 -0.34 12.18 50.53
C VAL A 125 -1.18 13.04 49.55
N LEU A 126 -2.01 13.95 50.07
CA LEU A 126 -2.97 14.75 49.28
C LEU A 126 -2.35 15.58 48.13
N SER A 127 -1.05 15.89 48.18
CA SER A 127 -0.33 16.61 47.11
C SER A 127 -0.23 15.81 45.80
N VAL A 128 -0.22 14.47 45.86
CA VAL A 128 -0.14 13.59 44.68
C VAL A 128 -1.48 13.53 43.94
N VAL A 129 -2.60 13.55 44.67
CA VAL A 129 -3.96 13.57 44.09
C VAL A 129 -4.21 14.88 43.34
N ALA A 130 -3.77 16.01 43.89
CA ALA A 130 -3.85 17.30 43.22
C ALA A 130 -3.08 17.35 41.88
N ARG A 131 -1.96 16.61 41.75
CA ARG A 131 -1.22 16.49 40.48
C ARG A 131 -1.99 15.68 39.43
N ILE A 132 -2.71 14.64 39.84
CA ILE A 132 -3.55 13.83 38.94
C ILE A 132 -4.74 14.66 38.45
N GLU A 133 -5.35 15.47 39.32
CA GLU A 133 -6.43 16.39 38.94
C GLU A 133 -5.94 17.47 37.97
N THR A 134 -4.79 18.11 38.23
CA THR A 134 -4.21 19.09 37.31
C THR A 134 -3.83 18.45 35.97
N ALA A 135 -3.20 17.27 35.97
CA ALA A 135 -2.84 16.57 34.74
C ALA A 135 -4.08 16.11 33.94
N ASN A 136 -5.16 15.71 34.62
CA ASN A 136 -6.43 15.39 33.97
C ASN A 136 -7.07 16.64 33.37
N HIS A 137 -7.05 17.79 34.05
CA HIS A 137 -7.55 19.05 33.47
C HIS A 137 -6.72 19.54 32.28
N GLU A 138 -5.40 19.38 32.33
CA GLU A 138 -4.52 19.68 31.19
C GLU A 138 -4.79 18.72 30.01
N LEU A 139 -5.02 17.43 30.29
CA LEU A 139 -5.43 16.45 29.28
C LEU A 139 -6.81 16.77 28.70
N GLU A 140 -7.80 17.15 29.51
CA GLU A 140 -9.12 17.58 29.05
C GLU A 140 -9.03 18.83 28.17
N GLN A 141 -8.20 19.80 28.54
CA GLN A 141 -7.96 21.00 27.73
C GLN A 141 -7.25 20.66 26.40
N ASN A 142 -6.25 19.79 26.43
CA ASN A 142 -5.53 19.33 25.24
C ASN A 142 -6.44 18.51 24.31
N VAL A 143 -7.29 17.63 24.85
CA VAL A 143 -8.29 16.89 24.06
C VAL A 143 -9.32 17.84 23.47
N THR A 144 -9.78 18.84 24.22
CA THR A 144 -10.75 19.83 23.71
C THR A 144 -10.15 20.68 22.60
N THR A 145 -8.88 21.10 22.72
CA THR A 145 -8.18 21.85 21.66
C THR A 145 -7.89 20.98 20.44
N LEU A 146 -7.56 19.70 20.62
CA LEU A 146 -7.42 18.73 19.51
C LEU A 146 -8.76 18.46 18.82
N MET A 147 -9.86 18.34 19.56
CA MET A 147 -11.21 18.22 19.00
C MET A 147 -11.60 19.47 18.22
N GLN A 148 -11.35 20.67 18.76
CA GLN A 148 -11.57 21.93 18.04
C GLN A 148 -10.70 22.04 16.79
N ALA A 149 -9.44 21.58 16.84
CA ALA A 149 -8.56 21.57 15.68
C ALA A 149 -9.02 20.57 14.61
N GLU A 150 -9.50 19.39 14.98
CA GLU A 150 -10.06 18.42 14.03
C GLU A 150 -11.40 18.89 13.48
N ASP A 151 -12.26 19.53 14.29
CA ASP A 151 -13.49 20.17 13.82
C ASP A 151 -13.18 21.31 12.83
N LEU A 152 -12.18 22.15 13.14
CA LEU A 152 -11.73 23.21 12.23
C LEU A 152 -11.11 22.63 10.96
N ARG A 153 -10.37 21.51 11.05
CA ARG A 153 -9.78 20.80 9.91
C ARG A 153 -10.86 20.13 9.05
N GLN A 154 -11.88 19.55 9.66
CA GLN A 154 -13.02 18.95 8.98
C GLN A 154 -13.90 20.02 8.32
N GLU A 155 -14.12 21.16 8.99
CA GLU A 155 -14.79 22.33 8.42
C GLU A 155 -13.97 22.92 7.25
N THR A 156 -12.65 22.99 7.38
CA THR A 156 -11.73 23.44 6.32
C THR A 156 -11.72 22.47 5.14
N MET A 157 -11.68 21.16 5.38
CA MET A 157 -11.79 20.12 4.35
C MET A 157 -13.15 20.14 3.65
N THR A 158 -14.23 20.41 4.40
CA THR A 158 -15.57 20.56 3.84
C THR A 158 -15.65 21.83 2.98
N LYS A 159 -15.07 22.95 3.43
CA LYS A 159 -14.95 24.19 2.65
C LYS A 159 -14.10 24.01 1.39
N LEU A 160 -12.98 23.28 1.47
CA LEU A 160 -12.11 22.93 0.35
C LEU A 160 -12.82 21.99 -0.64
N ALA A 161 -13.58 21.01 -0.17
CA ALA A 161 -14.38 20.13 -1.03
C ALA A 161 -15.51 20.90 -1.72
N VAL A 162 -16.19 21.80 -1.02
CA VAL A 162 -17.19 22.71 -1.60
C VAL A 162 -16.53 23.68 -2.58
N GLN A 163 -15.34 24.20 -2.30
CA GLN A 163 -14.57 25.04 -3.24
C GLN A 163 -14.11 24.24 -4.47
N GLN A 164 -13.64 23.01 -4.30
CA GLN A 164 -13.28 22.12 -5.40
C GLN A 164 -14.50 21.82 -6.27
N GLN A 165 -15.65 21.53 -5.68
CA GLN A 165 -16.90 21.32 -6.42
C GLN A 165 -17.36 22.59 -7.14
N ARG A 166 -17.20 23.78 -6.54
CA ARG A 166 -17.46 25.06 -7.20
C ARG A 166 -16.50 25.32 -8.36
N ILE A 167 -15.20 25.05 -8.19
CA ILE A 167 -14.18 25.17 -9.25
C ILE A 167 -14.49 24.20 -10.39
N VAL A 168 -14.83 22.95 -10.09
CA VAL A 168 -15.24 21.95 -11.09
C VAL A 168 -16.53 22.38 -11.78
N ALA A 169 -17.53 22.91 -11.06
CA ALA A 169 -18.76 23.44 -11.64
C ALA A 169 -18.49 24.66 -12.55
N GLN A 170 -17.59 25.56 -12.16
CA GLN A 170 -17.18 26.72 -12.95
C GLN A 170 -16.38 26.32 -14.20
N ILE A 171 -15.48 25.33 -14.08
CA ILE A 171 -14.72 24.76 -15.20
C ILE A 171 -15.65 24.05 -16.17
N THR A 172 -16.65 23.31 -15.66
CA THR A 172 -17.65 22.60 -16.45
C THR A 172 -18.61 23.58 -17.15
N GLN A 173 -18.96 24.71 -16.51
CA GLN A 173 -19.65 25.83 -17.16
C GLN A 173 -18.81 26.46 -18.28
N ASN A 174 -17.51 26.68 -18.06
CA ASN A 174 -16.64 27.30 -19.06
C ASN A 174 -16.31 26.39 -20.26
N THR A 175 -16.34 25.05 -20.10
CA THR A 175 -16.10 24.10 -21.20
C THR A 175 -17.30 23.84 -22.10
N GLN A 176 -18.47 24.44 -21.81
CA GLN A 176 -19.71 24.27 -22.60
C GLN A 176 -20.17 25.52 -23.37
N HIS A 177 -19.41 26.62 -23.40
CA HIS A 177 -19.80 27.81 -24.17
C HIS A 177 -19.68 27.53 -25.68
N ARG A 178 -20.80 27.12 -26.29
CA ARG A 178 -20.99 27.24 -27.74
C ARG A 178 -21.05 28.73 -28.07
N TYR A 179 -20.37 29.14 -29.12
CA TYR A 179 -20.47 30.50 -29.65
C TYR A 179 -21.25 30.47 -30.95
N ASN A 180 -21.94 31.57 -31.24
CA ASN A 180 -22.51 31.76 -32.56
C ASN A 180 -21.39 31.98 -33.57
N MET A 181 -21.49 31.33 -34.72
CA MET A 181 -20.55 31.47 -35.82
C MET A 181 -20.83 32.71 -36.68
N LEU A 182 -21.96 33.40 -36.46
CA LEU A 182 -22.38 34.55 -37.24
C LEU A 182 -22.05 35.88 -36.52
N PRO A 183 -21.04 36.64 -37.00
CA PRO A 183 -20.76 37.97 -36.49
C PRO A 183 -21.92 38.94 -36.82
N SER A 184 -22.12 39.93 -35.97
CA SER A 184 -23.16 40.96 -36.13
C SER A 184 -24.60 40.41 -36.27
N SER A 185 -24.92 39.26 -35.67
CA SER A 185 -26.22 38.59 -35.78
C SER A 185 -27.31 39.10 -34.84
N LYS A 186 -26.94 39.91 -33.84
CA LYS A 186 -27.91 40.65 -33.01
C LYS A 186 -28.24 42.03 -33.60
N THR A 187 -27.31 42.63 -34.32
CA THR A 187 -27.41 43.96 -34.91
C THR A 187 -27.80 43.95 -36.40
N LEU A 188 -27.60 42.82 -37.08
CA LEU A 188 -27.95 42.59 -38.50
C LEU A 188 -27.29 43.59 -39.47
N VAL A 189 -26.06 43.98 -39.14
CA VAL A 189 -25.20 44.88 -39.93
C VAL A 189 -23.95 44.14 -40.38
N SER A 190 -23.09 44.80 -41.17
CA SER A 190 -21.86 44.20 -41.71
C SER A 190 -21.10 43.36 -40.66
N PRO A 191 -20.72 42.10 -40.99
CA PRO A 191 -20.72 41.49 -42.32
C PRO A 191 -22.04 40.82 -42.74
N CYS A 192 -23.12 40.94 -41.96
CA CYS A 192 -24.46 40.60 -42.44
C CYS A 192 -24.84 41.54 -43.58
N THR A 193 -25.28 40.98 -44.69
CA THR A 193 -25.79 41.71 -45.86
C THR A 193 -27.31 41.66 -45.89
N LEU A 194 -27.93 42.72 -46.41
CA LEU A 194 -29.37 42.88 -46.48
C LEU A 194 -29.82 42.89 -47.94
N GLY A 195 -30.94 42.25 -48.23
CA GLY A 195 -31.59 42.33 -49.55
C GLY A 195 -32.18 43.71 -49.83
N SER A 196 -32.47 43.94 -51.10
CA SER A 196 -33.18 45.16 -51.54
C SER A 196 -34.57 45.23 -50.88
N GLY A 197 -34.92 46.40 -50.33
CA GLY A 197 -36.22 46.64 -49.70
C GLY A 197 -36.34 46.14 -48.25
N VAL A 198 -35.26 45.69 -47.62
CA VAL A 198 -35.23 45.31 -46.20
C VAL A 198 -35.09 46.56 -45.32
N THR A 199 -35.93 46.64 -44.28
CA THR A 199 -35.86 47.68 -43.25
C THR A 199 -35.37 47.09 -41.94
N LEU A 200 -34.39 47.73 -41.29
CA LEU A 200 -33.93 47.38 -39.95
C LEU A 200 -34.64 48.21 -38.88
N HIS A 201 -35.14 47.52 -37.84
CA HIS A 201 -35.72 48.12 -36.65
C HIS A 201 -34.78 47.85 -35.47
N HIS A 202 -33.92 48.81 -35.16
CA HIS A 202 -32.92 48.65 -34.11
C HIS A 202 -33.57 48.54 -32.72
N ARG A 203 -33.10 47.57 -31.92
CA ARG A 203 -33.57 47.29 -30.55
C ARG A 203 -35.08 47.08 -30.41
N MET A 204 -35.74 46.60 -31.46
CA MET A 204 -37.19 46.35 -31.45
C MET A 204 -37.58 45.23 -30.48
N GLU A 205 -36.77 44.17 -30.35
CA GLU A 205 -37.06 43.01 -29.50
C GLU A 205 -35.93 42.76 -28.50
N ALA A 206 -36.09 43.15 -27.23
CA ALA A 206 -35.12 42.87 -26.16
C ALA A 206 -33.64 43.11 -26.54
N ASP A 207 -33.35 44.28 -27.14
CA ASP A 207 -32.07 44.73 -27.71
C ASP A 207 -31.66 44.16 -29.07
N PHE A 208 -32.43 43.26 -29.67
CA PHE A 208 -32.18 42.78 -31.03
C PHE A 208 -32.65 43.78 -32.08
N THR A 209 -31.84 43.92 -33.13
CA THR A 209 -32.31 44.51 -34.39
C THR A 209 -33.16 43.49 -35.12
N VAL A 210 -34.32 43.93 -35.60
CA VAL A 210 -35.24 43.11 -36.37
C VAL A 210 -35.22 43.56 -37.82
N ALA A 211 -34.99 42.64 -38.76
CA ALA A 211 -35.11 42.92 -40.19
C ALA A 211 -36.52 42.60 -40.66
N SER A 212 -37.13 43.50 -41.44
CA SER A 212 -38.47 43.31 -42.03
C SER A 212 -38.44 43.52 -43.53
N ALA A 213 -39.18 42.72 -44.29
CA ALA A 213 -39.36 42.90 -45.72
C ALA A 213 -40.72 42.36 -46.20
N THR A 214 -41.11 42.76 -47.41
CA THR A 214 -42.26 42.23 -48.15
C THR A 214 -41.81 41.85 -49.56
N ALA A 215 -41.97 40.58 -49.92
CA ALA A 215 -41.73 40.06 -51.25
C ALA A 215 -43.00 40.21 -52.09
N SER A 216 -42.95 41.04 -53.13
CA SER A 216 -44.07 41.25 -54.05
C SER A 216 -44.05 40.20 -55.16
N ASP A 217 -43.47 40.53 -56.32
CA ASP A 217 -43.47 39.67 -57.51
C ASP A 217 -42.29 38.68 -57.57
N ASP A 218 -41.24 38.92 -56.79
CA ASP A 218 -40.04 38.08 -56.70
C ASP A 218 -39.65 37.84 -55.24
N TYR A 219 -38.74 36.88 -55.01
CA TYR A 219 -38.23 36.58 -53.67
C TYR A 219 -37.37 37.73 -53.11
N VAL A 220 -37.29 37.80 -51.78
CA VAL A 220 -36.41 38.76 -51.08
C VAL A 220 -35.50 38.02 -50.11
N ASP A 221 -34.20 38.14 -50.33
CA ASP A 221 -33.15 37.64 -49.42
C ASP A 221 -33.00 38.61 -48.27
N VAL A 222 -33.66 38.34 -47.14
CA VAL A 222 -33.73 39.34 -46.06
C VAL A 222 -32.37 39.51 -45.38
N LEU A 223 -31.69 38.40 -45.08
CA LEU A 223 -30.40 38.37 -44.41
C LEU A 223 -29.47 37.35 -45.06
N GLU A 224 -28.20 37.70 -45.18
CA GLU A 224 -27.17 36.77 -45.64
C GLU A 224 -25.80 37.04 -44.99
N TRP A 225 -25.13 35.95 -44.60
CA TRP A 225 -23.72 35.93 -44.25
C TRP A 225 -22.90 35.25 -45.34
N GLN A 226 -21.85 35.93 -45.79
CA GLN A 226 -20.90 35.42 -46.76
C GLN A 226 -19.59 35.06 -46.06
N GLY A 227 -18.80 34.16 -46.65
CA GLY A 227 -17.48 33.85 -46.12
C GLY A 227 -17.47 32.91 -44.91
N VAL A 228 -18.54 32.13 -44.69
CA VAL A 228 -18.66 31.28 -43.50
C VAL A 228 -17.97 29.93 -43.75
N GLU A 229 -17.11 29.53 -42.82
CA GLU A 229 -16.36 28.26 -42.87
C GLU A 229 -17.14 27.12 -42.21
N PHE A 230 -17.07 25.93 -42.83
CA PHE A 230 -17.73 24.73 -42.36
C PHE A 230 -16.80 23.52 -42.50
N GLU A 231 -16.89 22.60 -41.54
CA GLU A 231 -16.18 21.32 -41.58
C GLU A 231 -16.97 20.29 -42.41
N PRO A 232 -16.29 19.45 -43.22
CA PRO A 232 -16.93 18.34 -43.91
C PRO A 232 -17.53 17.31 -42.95
N ASN A 233 -18.65 16.69 -43.35
CA ASN A 233 -19.34 15.65 -42.59
C ASN A 233 -19.68 16.06 -41.14
N THR A 234 -20.03 17.32 -40.91
CA THR A 234 -20.30 17.89 -39.60
C THR A 234 -21.72 18.44 -39.54
N TYR A 235 -22.37 18.30 -38.39
CA TYR A 235 -23.68 18.89 -38.17
C TYR A 235 -23.55 20.37 -37.79
N TYR A 236 -24.44 21.20 -38.32
CA TYR A 236 -24.60 22.59 -37.93
C TYR A 236 -26.07 22.89 -37.73
N SER A 237 -26.40 23.65 -36.69
CA SER A 237 -27.78 24.06 -36.39
C SER A 237 -27.91 25.57 -36.54
N LEU A 238 -28.73 26.00 -37.50
CA LEU A 238 -29.21 27.37 -37.64
C LEU A 238 -30.50 27.53 -36.84
N SER A 239 -30.68 28.65 -36.15
CA SER A 239 -31.94 29.03 -35.52
C SER A 239 -32.18 30.53 -35.64
N PHE A 240 -33.45 30.95 -35.58
CA PHE A 240 -33.86 32.36 -35.59
C PHE A 240 -35.31 32.49 -35.13
N TRP A 241 -35.70 33.69 -34.73
CA TRP A 241 -37.10 34.03 -34.49
C TRP A 241 -37.67 34.76 -35.69
N ALA A 242 -38.85 34.34 -36.16
CA ALA A 242 -39.53 35.02 -37.26
C ALA A 242 -41.05 35.10 -37.03
N LYS A 243 -41.67 36.12 -37.64
CA LYS A 243 -43.14 36.25 -37.76
C LYS A 243 -43.50 36.88 -39.11
N GLY A 244 -44.69 36.61 -39.61
CA GLY A 244 -45.15 37.12 -40.90
C GLY A 244 -46.22 36.26 -41.56
N GLN A 245 -46.43 36.48 -42.85
CA GLN A 245 -47.40 35.76 -43.68
C GLN A 245 -46.73 35.23 -44.95
N GLY A 246 -47.17 34.05 -45.40
CA GLY A 246 -46.60 33.37 -46.57
C GLY A 246 -45.45 32.44 -46.21
N GLN A 247 -44.59 32.13 -47.19
CA GLN A 247 -43.51 31.16 -47.07
C GLN A 247 -42.14 31.84 -46.99
N ALA A 248 -41.27 31.26 -46.15
CA ALA A 248 -39.86 31.63 -46.08
C ALA A 248 -38.96 30.41 -46.33
N ARG A 249 -37.70 30.65 -46.70
CA ARG A 249 -36.70 29.60 -46.94
C ARG A 249 -35.35 29.94 -46.32
N ALA A 250 -34.59 28.90 -45.96
CA ALA A 250 -33.19 28.98 -45.58
C ALA A 250 -32.31 28.14 -46.50
N PHE A 251 -31.05 28.56 -46.67
CA PHE A 251 -30.04 27.90 -47.50
C PHE A 251 -28.66 27.96 -46.86
N LEU A 252 -27.86 26.92 -47.13
CA LEU A 252 -26.42 26.85 -46.87
C LEU A 252 -25.73 26.42 -48.18
N TYR A 253 -25.10 27.36 -48.87
CA TYR A 253 -24.76 27.20 -50.28
C TYR A 253 -23.40 27.86 -50.65
N PRO A 254 -22.82 27.57 -51.83
CA PRO A 254 -23.17 26.50 -52.77
C PRO A 254 -22.69 25.12 -52.28
N GLU A 255 -23.43 24.07 -52.62
CA GLU A 255 -23.05 22.65 -52.48
C GLU A 255 -22.33 22.31 -51.17
N ALA A 256 -23.01 22.58 -50.05
CA ALA A 256 -22.44 22.41 -48.71
C ALA A 256 -23.13 21.29 -47.92
N CYS A 257 -24.33 20.85 -48.30
CA CYS A 257 -25.16 19.95 -47.53
C CYS A 257 -25.32 18.57 -48.17
N ALA A 258 -25.29 17.53 -47.34
CA ALA A 258 -25.78 16.21 -47.69
C ALA A 258 -27.29 16.08 -47.42
N ASN A 259 -27.75 16.68 -46.31
CA ASN A 259 -29.17 16.83 -46.01
C ASN A 259 -29.42 17.98 -45.02
N SER A 260 -30.68 18.37 -44.89
CA SER A 260 -31.16 19.31 -43.88
C SER A 260 -32.53 18.92 -43.35
N THR A 261 -32.80 19.21 -42.08
CA THR A 261 -34.11 19.03 -41.42
C THR A 261 -34.48 20.28 -40.62
N ASN A 262 -35.77 20.57 -40.43
CA ASN A 262 -36.19 21.82 -39.78
C ASN A 262 -37.28 21.69 -38.72
N SER A 263 -37.58 22.81 -38.05
CA SER A 263 -38.54 22.90 -36.94
C SER A 263 -39.98 22.54 -37.26
N GLN A 264 -40.34 22.45 -38.54
CA GLN A 264 -41.67 22.08 -39.02
C GLN A 264 -41.69 20.67 -39.65
N GLY A 265 -40.61 19.91 -39.50
CA GLY A 265 -40.49 18.55 -40.03
C GLY A 265 -40.20 18.47 -41.53
N PHE A 266 -39.78 19.57 -42.16
CA PHE A 266 -39.33 19.55 -43.54
C PHE A 266 -37.92 18.93 -43.64
N GLU A 267 -37.72 18.03 -44.59
CA GLU A 267 -36.45 17.36 -44.86
C GLU A 267 -36.05 17.58 -46.34
N SER A 268 -34.75 17.72 -46.60
CA SER A 268 -34.22 17.97 -47.94
C SER A 268 -32.83 17.37 -48.11
N GLU A 269 -32.58 16.78 -49.27
CA GLU A 269 -31.26 16.26 -49.69
C GLU A 269 -30.59 17.18 -50.72
N ASN A 270 -31.13 18.38 -50.94
CA ASN A 270 -30.52 19.34 -51.86
C ASN A 270 -29.16 19.82 -51.32
N SER A 271 -28.20 19.95 -52.24
CA SER A 271 -26.83 20.30 -51.91
C SER A 271 -26.66 21.71 -51.35
N ASP A 272 -27.64 22.59 -51.56
CA ASP A 272 -27.71 23.97 -51.03
C ASP A 272 -28.39 24.08 -49.66
N GLY A 273 -28.71 22.96 -49.02
CA GLY A 273 -29.35 22.94 -47.71
C GLY A 273 -30.76 23.54 -47.73
N HIS A 274 -31.45 23.53 -48.88
CA HIS A 274 -32.79 24.09 -49.00
C HIS A 274 -33.72 23.64 -47.87
N SER A 275 -34.28 24.60 -47.13
CA SER A 275 -35.26 24.35 -46.08
C SER A 275 -36.41 25.35 -46.16
N GLN A 276 -37.66 24.90 -46.07
CA GLN A 276 -38.85 25.75 -46.22
C GLN A 276 -39.68 25.85 -44.93
N PHE A 277 -40.20 27.05 -44.65
CA PHE A 277 -41.05 27.36 -43.51
C PHE A 277 -42.36 28.03 -43.94
N GLN A 278 -43.44 27.68 -43.24
CA GLN A 278 -44.69 28.43 -43.27
C GLN A 278 -44.69 29.43 -42.09
N LEU A 279 -44.83 30.73 -42.39
CA LEU A 279 -44.81 31.78 -41.37
C LEU A 279 -46.15 31.90 -40.64
N ALA A 280 -46.06 32.32 -39.37
CA ALA A 280 -47.17 32.67 -38.50
C ALA A 280 -47.10 34.16 -38.11
N ASN A 281 -48.25 34.77 -37.83
CA ASN A 281 -48.33 36.19 -37.45
C ASN A 281 -47.66 36.52 -36.10
N GLU A 282 -47.43 35.51 -35.26
CA GLU A 282 -46.74 35.63 -33.97
C GLU A 282 -45.28 35.21 -34.08
N TRP A 283 -44.44 35.69 -33.16
CA TRP A 283 -43.04 35.25 -33.07
C TRP A 283 -42.96 33.75 -32.82
N GLN A 284 -42.37 33.04 -33.78
CA GLN A 284 -42.09 31.61 -33.67
C GLN A 284 -40.59 31.38 -33.80
N TRP A 285 -40.11 30.35 -33.09
CA TRP A 285 -38.72 29.94 -33.14
C TRP A 285 -38.53 28.88 -34.22
N TYR A 286 -37.78 29.24 -35.26
CA TYR A 286 -37.46 28.36 -36.38
C TYR A 286 -36.01 27.89 -36.28
N TRP A 287 -35.76 26.67 -36.75
CA TRP A 287 -34.42 26.12 -36.82
C TRP A 287 -34.25 25.17 -38.00
N VAL A 288 -33.02 25.03 -38.48
CA VAL A 288 -32.58 24.06 -39.48
C VAL A 288 -31.34 23.36 -38.96
N VAL A 289 -31.32 22.02 -39.01
CA VAL A 289 -30.12 21.23 -38.80
C VAL A 289 -29.60 20.82 -40.17
N PHE A 290 -28.43 21.32 -40.53
CA PHE A 290 -27.68 20.93 -41.71
C PHE A 290 -26.71 19.80 -41.36
N LYS A 291 -26.64 18.78 -42.20
CA LYS A 291 -25.50 17.87 -42.26
C LYS A 291 -24.66 18.25 -43.46
N THR A 292 -23.43 18.68 -43.24
CA THR A 292 -22.56 19.04 -44.36
C THR A 292 -22.08 17.81 -45.13
N SER A 293 -21.80 18.00 -46.42
CA SER A 293 -21.30 16.97 -47.33
C SER A 293 -19.94 16.41 -46.86
N THR A 294 -19.58 15.21 -47.33
CA THR A 294 -18.29 14.58 -47.02
C THR A 294 -17.08 15.37 -47.50
N THR A 295 -17.30 16.29 -48.45
CA THR A 295 -16.32 17.25 -48.97
C THR A 295 -16.95 18.63 -49.00
N ILE A 296 -16.22 19.65 -48.54
CA ILE A 296 -16.60 21.06 -48.61
C ILE A 296 -15.43 21.82 -49.22
N GLU A 297 -15.70 22.53 -50.33
CA GLU A 297 -14.73 23.41 -50.97
C GLU A 297 -15.15 24.88 -50.86
N GLY A 298 -14.17 25.75 -50.60
CA GLY A 298 -14.36 27.20 -50.54
C GLY A 298 -15.23 27.69 -49.38
N LEU A 299 -15.35 29.01 -49.29
CA LEU A 299 -16.22 29.66 -48.29
C LEU A 299 -17.69 29.54 -48.71
N LYS A 300 -18.57 29.39 -47.72
CA LYS A 300 -20.02 29.23 -47.95
C LYS A 300 -20.79 30.50 -47.59
N ARG A 301 -22.03 30.54 -48.06
CA ARG A 301 -23.03 31.57 -47.80
C ARG A 301 -24.15 30.93 -47.00
N LEU A 302 -24.53 31.59 -45.91
CA LEU A 302 -25.70 31.22 -45.13
C LEU A 302 -26.78 32.26 -45.36
N LEU A 303 -27.94 31.80 -45.80
CA LEU A 303 -29.13 32.61 -46.00
C LEU A 303 -30.22 32.09 -45.07
N PRO A 304 -30.44 32.72 -43.91
CA PRO A 304 -31.39 32.21 -42.93
C PRO A 304 -32.85 32.46 -43.29
N PHE A 305 -33.13 33.52 -44.06
CA PHE A 305 -34.49 34.01 -44.26
C PHE A 305 -34.69 34.66 -45.64
N ARG A 306 -35.14 33.86 -46.62
CA ARG A 306 -35.65 34.30 -47.94
C ARG A 306 -37.17 34.31 -47.90
N LEU A 307 -37.80 35.44 -48.15
CA LEU A 307 -39.25 35.52 -48.35
C LEU A 307 -39.59 35.15 -49.79
N MET A 308 -40.58 34.28 -49.98
CA MET A 308 -41.08 33.91 -51.31
C MET A 308 -42.08 34.95 -51.85
N PRO A 309 -42.34 35.02 -53.17
CA PRO A 309 -43.31 35.97 -53.74
C PRO A 309 -44.65 35.94 -53.01
N GLY A 310 -45.18 37.11 -52.67
CA GLY A 310 -46.40 37.29 -51.87
C GLY A 310 -46.24 37.16 -50.36
N ALA A 311 -45.03 36.87 -49.84
CA ALA A 311 -44.77 36.75 -48.40
C ALA A 311 -44.28 38.07 -47.78
N ASN A 312 -44.59 38.29 -46.51
CA ASN A 312 -43.98 39.33 -45.69
C ASN A 312 -43.50 38.72 -44.37
N GLY A 313 -42.46 39.30 -43.78
CA GLY A 313 -41.99 38.81 -42.50
C GLY A 313 -40.92 39.64 -41.85
N MET A 314 -40.73 39.36 -40.57
CA MET A 314 -39.74 39.95 -39.69
C MET A 314 -38.88 38.83 -39.10
N VAL A 315 -37.58 39.08 -38.93
CA VAL A 315 -36.61 38.09 -38.41
C VAL A 315 -35.60 38.74 -37.47
N PHE A 316 -35.24 38.04 -36.39
CA PHE A 316 -34.14 38.41 -35.49
C PHE A 316 -33.52 37.19 -34.79
N GLY A 317 -32.43 37.41 -34.06
CA GLY A 317 -31.84 36.40 -33.18
C GLY A 317 -31.23 35.21 -33.92
N VAL A 318 -30.63 35.47 -35.09
CA VAL A 318 -30.04 34.44 -35.94
C VAL A 318 -28.82 33.82 -35.26
N CYS A 319 -28.80 32.50 -35.13
CA CYS A 319 -27.74 31.76 -34.47
C CYS A 319 -27.32 30.56 -35.32
N LEU A 320 -26.03 30.44 -35.61
CA LEU A 320 -25.45 29.24 -36.19
C LEU A 320 -24.45 28.64 -35.22
N VAL A 321 -24.59 27.35 -34.92
CA VAL A 321 -23.63 26.61 -34.09
C VAL A 321 -23.24 25.30 -34.74
N GLN A 322 -21.99 24.87 -34.51
CA GLN A 322 -21.56 23.52 -34.81
C GLN A 322 -22.23 22.54 -33.84
N GLY A 323 -22.88 21.52 -34.38
CA GLY A 323 -23.64 20.49 -33.68
C GLY A 323 -25.06 20.32 -34.22
N ALA A 324 -25.69 19.19 -33.88
CA ALA A 324 -27.04 18.83 -34.32
C ALA A 324 -28.16 19.37 -33.43
N MET A 325 -27.82 20.12 -32.36
CA MET A 325 -28.79 20.64 -31.40
C MET A 325 -28.94 22.16 -31.60
N PRO A 326 -30.10 22.62 -32.11
CA PRO A 326 -30.42 24.03 -32.19
C PRO A 326 -30.44 24.68 -30.80
N VAL A 327 -29.99 25.93 -30.74
CA VAL A 327 -29.93 26.74 -29.53
C VAL A 327 -30.56 28.10 -29.79
N HIS A 328 -31.02 28.80 -28.76
CA HIS A 328 -31.35 30.22 -28.91
C HIS A 328 -30.09 31.05 -29.21
N TRP A 329 -30.28 32.34 -29.51
CA TRP A 329 -29.18 33.23 -29.87
C TRP A 329 -28.04 33.19 -28.85
N LEU A 330 -26.83 32.99 -29.36
CA LEU A 330 -25.57 33.10 -28.65
C LEU A 330 -24.76 34.25 -29.29
N PRO A 331 -23.84 34.88 -28.54
CA PRO A 331 -22.98 35.91 -29.12
C PRO A 331 -21.89 35.29 -30.01
N TYR A 332 -21.40 36.08 -30.96
CA TYR A 332 -20.19 35.76 -31.72
C TYR A 332 -18.93 36.15 -30.95
N ASN A 333 -17.92 35.28 -30.93
CA ASN A 333 -16.68 35.51 -30.20
C ASN A 333 -15.65 36.31 -31.01
N TYR A 334 -15.43 37.58 -30.65
CA TYR A 334 -14.42 38.45 -31.26
C TYR A 334 -13.09 38.37 -30.51
N ASN A 335 -12.33 37.28 -30.67
CA ASN A 335 -11.07 37.08 -29.96
C ASN A 335 -9.87 37.67 -30.75
N PRO A 336 -9.00 38.53 -30.16
CA PRO A 336 -9.05 39.08 -28.81
C PRO A 336 -10.00 40.28 -28.65
N GLN A 337 -10.72 40.32 -27.53
CA GLN A 337 -11.53 41.47 -27.15
C GLN A 337 -10.64 42.52 -26.47
N ARG A 338 -10.73 43.79 -26.89
CA ARG A 338 -10.04 44.94 -26.28
C ARG A 338 -11.03 45.79 -25.49
N ASN A 339 -10.72 46.16 -24.24
CA ASN A 339 -11.52 47.13 -23.49
C ASN A 339 -11.11 48.53 -23.92
N TRP A 340 -12.08 49.33 -24.36
CA TRP A 340 -11.86 50.70 -24.81
C TRP A 340 -11.92 51.71 -23.67
N PHE A 341 -12.40 51.31 -22.49
CA PHE A 341 -12.29 52.15 -21.30
C PHE A 341 -10.90 52.11 -20.68
N THR A 342 -10.43 53.28 -20.25
CA THR A 342 -9.27 53.47 -19.40
C THR A 342 -9.61 54.54 -18.35
N PRO A 343 -9.48 54.24 -17.05
CA PRO A 343 -9.22 52.93 -16.48
C PRO A 343 -10.45 52.01 -16.65
N THR A 344 -10.24 50.69 -16.56
CA THR A 344 -11.35 49.72 -16.59
C THR A 344 -12.02 49.52 -15.23
N MET A 345 -11.26 49.80 -14.16
CA MET A 345 -11.71 49.72 -12.78
C MET A 345 -12.44 50.99 -12.36
N ALA A 346 -13.57 50.84 -11.68
CA ALA A 346 -14.34 51.97 -11.20
C ALA A 346 -13.66 52.70 -10.04
N ALA A 347 -12.82 52.01 -9.26
CA ALA A 347 -12.03 52.61 -8.19
C ALA A 347 -11.05 53.67 -8.69
N ASP A 348 -10.57 53.52 -9.93
CA ASP A 348 -9.65 54.44 -10.59
C ASP A 348 -10.37 55.43 -11.52
N ALA A 349 -11.66 55.21 -11.80
CA ALA A 349 -12.46 56.05 -12.68
C ALA A 349 -12.77 57.40 -12.02
N SER A 350 -13.06 58.42 -12.82
CA SER A 350 -13.27 59.78 -12.31
C SER A 350 -14.67 59.92 -11.70
N PRO A 351 -14.82 60.13 -10.38
CA PRO A 351 -16.12 60.44 -9.80
C PRO A 351 -16.58 61.81 -10.29
N GLY A 352 -17.84 61.89 -10.68
CA GLY A 352 -18.47 63.14 -11.11
C GLY A 352 -19.27 63.78 -9.98
N GLU A 353 -20.45 64.32 -10.29
CA GLU A 353 -21.29 65.03 -9.33
C GLU A 353 -22.14 64.05 -8.50
N VAL A 354 -21.69 63.77 -7.27
CA VAL A 354 -22.32 62.87 -6.29
C VAL A 354 -22.42 63.52 -4.90
N ILE A 355 -23.29 62.99 -4.03
CA ILE A 355 -23.35 63.39 -2.62
C ILE A 355 -22.11 62.86 -1.89
N ASP A 356 -21.74 61.62 -2.18
CA ASP A 356 -20.61 60.94 -1.56
C ASP A 356 -20.02 59.91 -2.52
N SER A 357 -18.69 59.79 -2.47
CA SER A 357 -17.91 58.79 -3.21
C SER A 357 -16.77 58.27 -2.33
N GLU A 358 -16.67 56.95 -2.19
CA GLU A 358 -15.62 56.31 -1.43
C GLU A 358 -15.14 55.04 -2.14
N VAL A 359 -13.83 54.79 -2.08
CA VAL A 359 -13.26 53.49 -2.50
C VAL A 359 -13.29 52.55 -1.29
N VAL A 360 -13.99 51.43 -1.42
CA VAL A 360 -14.21 50.46 -0.33
C VAL A 360 -13.77 49.06 -0.75
N GLU A 361 -13.41 48.23 0.22
CA GLU A 361 -13.08 46.82 -0.01
C GLU A 361 -14.32 45.93 0.12
N ASP A 362 -14.72 45.29 -0.97
CA ASP A 362 -15.77 44.28 -1.00
C ASP A 362 -15.18 42.86 -0.94
N SER A 363 -15.71 42.02 -0.06
CA SER A 363 -15.21 40.64 0.15
C SER A 363 -15.21 39.76 -1.11
N GLN A 364 -16.09 40.03 -2.08
CA GLN A 364 -16.19 39.28 -3.32
C GLN A 364 -15.41 39.95 -4.46
N MET A 365 -15.59 41.25 -4.63
CA MET A 365 -15.06 41.99 -5.79
C MET A 365 -13.71 42.69 -5.52
N GLY A 366 -13.24 42.75 -4.28
CA GLY A 366 -12.05 43.52 -3.89
C GLY A 366 -12.34 45.01 -3.86
N THR A 367 -11.41 45.83 -4.35
CA THR A 367 -11.55 47.29 -4.39
C THR A 367 -12.68 47.72 -5.33
N VAL A 368 -13.67 48.45 -4.81
CA VAL A 368 -14.84 48.96 -5.55
C VAL A 368 -15.12 50.42 -5.22
N MET A 369 -15.78 51.13 -6.13
CA MET A 369 -16.24 52.51 -5.94
C MET A 369 -17.67 52.51 -5.41
N GLN A 370 -17.89 53.04 -4.21
CA GLN A 370 -19.22 53.32 -3.67
C GLN A 370 -19.63 54.74 -3.99
N LEU A 371 -20.82 54.93 -4.57
CA LEU A 371 -21.39 56.24 -4.90
C LEU A 371 -22.78 56.38 -4.30
N THR A 372 -23.08 57.56 -3.74
CA THR A 372 -24.41 57.94 -3.27
C THR A 372 -24.85 59.25 -3.96
N SER A 373 -26.08 59.27 -4.48
CA SER A 373 -26.69 60.46 -5.09
C SER A 373 -28.22 60.44 -4.89
N ASP A 374 -28.91 61.59 -4.96
CA ASP A 374 -30.37 61.71 -4.77
C ASP A 374 -31.14 62.01 -6.08
N LEU A 375 -30.49 62.62 -7.08
CA LEU A 375 -30.79 62.57 -8.52
C LEU A 375 -29.75 63.43 -9.28
N GLY A 376 -28.85 62.78 -10.00
CA GLY A 376 -27.76 63.44 -10.72
C GLY A 376 -28.15 64.20 -11.99
N ARG A 377 -27.83 65.50 -12.10
CA ARG A 377 -28.00 66.32 -13.32
C ARG A 377 -26.86 66.16 -14.33
N ASN A 378 -25.67 65.76 -13.88
CA ASN A 378 -24.49 65.44 -14.68
C ASN A 378 -24.04 63.99 -14.42
N PHE A 379 -22.92 63.54 -15.00
CA PHE A 379 -22.40 62.19 -14.80
C PHE A 379 -21.87 61.98 -13.37
N GLN A 380 -22.13 60.81 -12.76
CA GLN A 380 -21.68 60.43 -11.41
C GLN A 380 -20.37 59.64 -11.41
N LEU A 381 -20.07 58.95 -12.50
CA LEU A 381 -18.82 58.24 -12.69
C LEU A 381 -18.47 58.26 -14.17
N VAL A 382 -17.25 58.68 -14.50
CA VAL A 382 -16.80 58.88 -15.87
C VAL A 382 -15.62 57.96 -16.18
N PHE A 383 -15.68 57.30 -17.33
CA PHE A 383 -14.64 56.45 -17.88
C PHE A 383 -14.11 57.09 -19.17
N ASP A 384 -12.79 57.20 -19.31
CA ASP A 384 -12.21 57.70 -20.56
C ASP A 384 -12.23 56.60 -21.61
N ALA A 385 -12.58 56.95 -22.85
CA ALA A 385 -12.53 56.08 -24.01
C ALA A 385 -11.70 56.73 -25.12
N PRO A 386 -10.36 56.77 -24.99
CA PRO A 386 -9.50 57.29 -26.04
C PRO A 386 -9.71 56.46 -27.30
N ASP A 387 -9.75 57.13 -28.45
CA ASP A 387 -9.96 56.52 -29.76
C ASP A 387 -11.35 55.89 -30.00
N TYR A 388 -12.38 56.24 -29.20
CA TYR A 388 -13.75 55.71 -29.36
C TYR A 388 -14.32 55.82 -30.79
N GLN A 389 -13.83 56.75 -31.60
CA GLN A 389 -14.24 56.94 -33.00
C GLN A 389 -13.98 55.69 -33.86
N GLN A 390 -13.03 54.84 -33.48
CA GLN A 390 -12.78 53.56 -34.16
C GLN A 390 -13.94 52.56 -33.98
N LEU A 391 -14.80 52.79 -32.98
CA LEU A 391 -16.01 51.99 -32.75
C LEU A 391 -17.21 52.51 -33.55
N ASN A 392 -17.09 53.61 -34.30
CA ASN A 392 -18.18 54.09 -35.13
C ASN A 392 -18.44 53.13 -36.29
N ASN A 393 -19.71 52.96 -36.63
CA ASN A 393 -20.18 52.01 -37.63
C ASN A 393 -19.74 50.56 -37.33
N GLN A 394 -19.65 50.22 -36.04
CA GLN A 394 -19.36 48.88 -35.56
C GLN A 394 -20.43 48.44 -34.57
N SER A 395 -20.62 47.13 -34.46
CA SER A 395 -21.36 46.55 -33.34
C SER A 395 -20.49 46.63 -32.09
N VAL A 396 -21.06 47.14 -31.00
CA VAL A 396 -20.36 47.32 -29.73
C VAL A 396 -21.17 46.74 -28.59
N THR A 397 -20.48 46.32 -27.54
CA THR A 397 -21.09 45.91 -26.28
C THR A 397 -20.52 46.76 -25.15
N MET A 398 -21.40 47.38 -24.37
CA MET A 398 -21.03 48.05 -23.13
C MET A 398 -21.56 47.26 -21.93
N PHE A 399 -20.81 47.27 -20.83
CA PHE A 399 -21.23 46.64 -19.60
C PHE A 399 -20.77 47.42 -18.36
N VAL A 400 -21.48 47.20 -17.25
CA VAL A 400 -21.11 47.67 -15.92
C VAL A 400 -21.32 46.55 -14.89
N VAL A 401 -20.35 46.37 -14.01
CA VAL A 401 -20.43 45.45 -12.86
C VAL A 401 -20.76 46.28 -11.63
N ILE A 402 -22.00 46.14 -11.14
CA ILE A 402 -22.58 47.02 -10.13
C ILE A 402 -23.42 46.22 -9.13
N ARG A 403 -23.32 46.59 -7.85
CA ARG A 403 -24.17 46.15 -6.74
C ARG A 403 -25.02 47.32 -6.29
N GLN A 404 -26.32 47.05 -6.14
CA GLN A 404 -27.30 48.02 -5.67
C GLN A 404 -27.39 47.92 -4.14
N ILE A 405 -27.13 49.02 -3.42
CA ILE A 405 -27.17 49.05 -1.95
C ILE A 405 -28.51 49.59 -1.45
N SER A 406 -28.99 50.69 -2.03
CA SER A 406 -30.32 51.20 -1.72
C SER A 406 -31.42 50.31 -2.34
N PRO A 407 -32.61 50.21 -1.73
CA PRO A 407 -33.66 49.28 -2.15
C PRO A 407 -34.35 49.56 -3.50
N ASN A 408 -34.07 50.66 -4.22
CA ASN A 408 -34.61 50.92 -5.57
C ASN A 408 -33.74 51.97 -6.29
N PRO A 409 -32.47 51.71 -6.59
CA PRO A 409 -31.62 52.73 -7.17
C PRO A 409 -31.92 52.87 -8.66
N LEU A 410 -32.02 54.11 -9.14
CA LEU A 410 -32.08 54.42 -10.56
C LEU A 410 -30.67 54.74 -11.04
N TRP A 411 -30.29 54.27 -12.22
CA TRP A 411 -29.06 54.65 -12.88
C TRP A 411 -29.12 54.29 -14.37
N HIS A 412 -28.35 55.03 -15.15
CA HIS A 412 -28.11 54.84 -16.57
C HIS A 412 -26.62 54.82 -16.82
N PHE A 413 -26.19 54.11 -17.86
CA PHE A 413 -24.79 53.98 -18.23
C PHE A 413 -24.66 54.13 -19.74
N GLY A 414 -23.80 55.05 -20.19
CA GLY A 414 -23.61 55.35 -21.61
C GLY A 414 -23.17 56.79 -21.83
N GLY A 415 -23.13 57.24 -23.08
CA GLY A 415 -22.75 58.60 -23.46
C GLY A 415 -23.96 59.39 -23.97
N TRP A 416 -23.85 60.71 -23.92
CA TRP A 416 -24.91 61.62 -24.39
C TRP A 416 -24.55 62.23 -25.76
N ASN A 417 -25.48 62.19 -26.72
CA ASN A 417 -25.30 62.82 -28.03
C ASN A 417 -26.63 63.44 -28.51
N ASN A 418 -26.73 64.77 -28.53
CA ASN A 418 -27.97 65.47 -28.91
C ASN A 418 -28.38 65.25 -30.38
N ASP A 419 -27.42 64.91 -31.24
CA ASP A 419 -27.60 64.77 -32.68
C ASP A 419 -27.99 63.35 -33.09
N ASP A 420 -27.99 62.38 -32.16
CA ASP A 420 -28.51 61.03 -32.37
C ASP A 420 -30.01 60.94 -32.02
N GLU A 421 -30.73 60.10 -32.77
CA GLU A 421 -32.17 59.90 -32.62
C GLU A 421 -32.57 59.41 -31.21
N TYR A 422 -31.69 58.66 -30.54
CA TYR A 422 -31.90 58.15 -29.18
C TYR A 422 -31.25 59.01 -28.10
N LYS A 423 -30.72 60.18 -28.47
CA LYS A 423 -29.90 61.05 -27.60
C LYS A 423 -28.61 60.37 -27.11
N GLY A 424 -28.07 59.45 -27.91
CA GLY A 424 -26.88 58.67 -27.61
C GLY A 424 -27.19 57.36 -26.88
N SER A 425 -26.18 56.76 -26.28
CA SER A 425 -26.25 55.43 -25.68
C SER A 425 -26.68 55.43 -24.21
N PHE A 426 -26.82 56.61 -23.60
CA PHE A 426 -27.19 56.81 -22.20
C PHE A 426 -28.38 55.95 -21.74
N ALA A 427 -29.44 55.83 -22.54
CA ALA A 427 -30.64 55.09 -22.14
C ALA A 427 -30.51 53.57 -22.31
N PHE A 428 -29.43 53.07 -22.91
CA PHE A 428 -29.36 51.70 -23.41
C PHE A 428 -29.04 50.71 -22.30
N LEU A 429 -28.22 51.10 -21.33
CA LEU A 429 -27.85 50.29 -20.18
C LEU A 429 -28.34 50.95 -18.89
N ASN A 430 -29.22 50.29 -18.16
CA ASN A 430 -29.82 50.82 -16.93
C ASN A 430 -30.15 49.69 -15.96
N ASN A 431 -30.69 50.05 -14.79
CA ASN A 431 -31.05 49.12 -13.71
C ASN A 431 -32.11 48.06 -14.08
N LYS A 432 -32.77 48.17 -15.24
CA LYS A 432 -33.74 47.19 -15.77
C LYS A 432 -33.18 46.37 -16.94
N ALA A 433 -31.95 46.64 -17.39
CA ALA A 433 -31.34 45.91 -18.50
C ALA A 433 -31.05 44.45 -18.14
N HIS A 434 -30.81 43.63 -19.17
CA HIS A 434 -30.34 42.27 -18.99
C HIS A 434 -29.05 42.26 -18.15
N CYS A 435 -28.99 41.31 -17.21
CA CYS A 435 -27.85 41.17 -16.34
C CYS A 435 -27.47 39.71 -16.13
N ILE A 436 -26.20 39.50 -15.84
CA ILE A 436 -25.66 38.25 -15.31
C ILE A 436 -25.55 38.44 -13.80
N ASP A 437 -26.22 37.57 -13.04
CA ASP A 437 -26.07 37.54 -11.58
C ASP A 437 -24.70 36.96 -11.22
N LEU A 438 -23.93 37.72 -10.43
CA LEU A 438 -22.60 37.32 -9.96
C LEU A 438 -22.64 36.87 -8.49
N GLY A 439 -23.79 36.92 -7.81
CA GLY A 439 -23.95 36.61 -6.39
C GLY A 439 -23.74 37.81 -5.46
N ASN A 440 -24.23 37.71 -4.22
CA ASN A 440 -24.17 38.76 -3.18
C ASN A 440 -24.64 40.15 -3.64
N GLY A 441 -25.64 40.18 -4.52
CA GLY A 441 -26.21 41.42 -5.07
C GLY A 441 -25.38 42.06 -6.19
N TRP A 442 -24.21 41.51 -6.54
CA TRP A 442 -23.43 41.95 -7.70
C TRP A 442 -24.05 41.44 -8.99
N LYS A 443 -24.20 42.35 -9.96
CA LYS A 443 -24.73 42.02 -11.28
C LYS A 443 -23.88 42.68 -12.34
N LYS A 444 -23.64 41.95 -13.43
CA LYS A 444 -23.06 42.50 -14.66
C LYS A 444 -24.19 42.83 -15.61
N TYR A 445 -24.53 44.10 -15.73
CA TYR A 445 -25.48 44.57 -16.73
C TYR A 445 -24.73 44.82 -18.02
N TYR A 446 -25.33 44.46 -19.15
CA TYR A 446 -24.74 44.72 -20.46
C TYR A 446 -25.80 44.95 -21.52
N THR A 447 -25.42 45.66 -22.58
CA THR A 447 -26.21 45.82 -23.79
C THR A 447 -25.30 45.87 -25.00
N SER A 448 -25.83 45.44 -26.14
CA SER A 448 -25.10 45.41 -27.41
C SER A 448 -25.92 46.12 -28.47
N PHE A 449 -25.29 47.01 -29.23
CA PHE A 449 -25.96 47.84 -30.22
C PHE A 449 -25.00 48.24 -31.34
N TYR A 450 -25.55 48.72 -32.44
CA TYR A 450 -24.76 49.27 -33.54
C TYR A 450 -24.46 50.76 -33.29
N ASN A 451 -23.17 51.11 -33.23
CA ASN A 451 -22.70 52.46 -32.92
C ASN A 451 -22.61 53.33 -34.19
N VAL A 452 -23.76 53.68 -34.77
CA VAL A 452 -23.85 54.62 -35.90
C VAL A 452 -23.90 56.07 -35.40
N ASN A 453 -23.54 57.06 -36.21
CA ASN A 453 -23.72 58.50 -35.90
C ASN A 453 -23.13 58.98 -34.55
N ASN A 454 -22.01 58.40 -34.10
CA ASN A 454 -21.45 58.67 -32.76
C ASN A 454 -22.47 58.38 -31.62
N ARG A 455 -23.34 57.37 -31.78
CA ARG A 455 -24.39 57.01 -30.83
C ARG A 455 -23.84 56.62 -29.47
N LEU A 456 -22.69 55.96 -29.43
CA LEU A 456 -21.99 55.65 -28.18
C LEU A 456 -21.69 56.94 -27.42
N TRP A 457 -20.95 57.85 -28.05
CA TRP A 457 -20.47 59.10 -27.45
C TRP A 457 -20.00 60.04 -28.55
N ASN A 458 -20.23 61.36 -28.42
CA ASN A 458 -19.85 62.37 -29.41
C ASN A 458 -18.60 63.18 -29.04
N GLY A 459 -17.90 62.81 -27.95
CA GLY A 459 -16.69 63.48 -27.49
C GLY A 459 -16.91 64.81 -26.76
N VAL A 460 -18.15 65.30 -26.67
CA VAL A 460 -18.48 66.60 -26.04
C VAL A 460 -19.06 66.41 -24.64
N SER A 461 -19.83 65.34 -24.41
CA SER A 461 -20.35 64.96 -23.09
C SER A 461 -19.37 64.05 -22.33
N ALA A 462 -19.78 63.44 -21.23
CA ALA A 462 -19.04 62.34 -20.60
C ALA A 462 -19.64 60.96 -20.98
N LEU A 463 -18.89 59.90 -20.69
CA LEU A 463 -19.27 58.51 -20.93
C LEU A 463 -19.12 57.74 -19.61
N GLY A 464 -20.22 57.19 -19.10
CA GLY A 464 -20.20 56.48 -17.81
C GLY A 464 -21.55 56.46 -17.12
N LEU A 465 -21.56 56.42 -15.78
CA LEU A 465 -22.76 56.36 -14.97
C LEU A 465 -23.41 57.74 -14.83
N ASN A 466 -24.72 57.81 -15.04
CA ASN A 466 -25.50 59.05 -14.96
C ASN A 466 -26.93 58.75 -14.45
N SER A 467 -27.64 59.79 -13.99
CA SER A 467 -28.97 59.72 -13.39
C SER A 467 -29.04 58.73 -12.21
N LEU A 468 -27.95 58.65 -11.45
CA LEU A 468 -27.91 57.84 -10.23
C LEU A 468 -28.84 58.45 -9.17
N LYS A 469 -29.68 57.60 -8.58
CA LYS A 469 -30.46 57.87 -7.37
C LYS A 469 -30.30 56.70 -6.42
N GLY A 470 -29.92 56.96 -5.17
CA GLY A 470 -29.55 55.97 -4.16
C GLY A 470 -28.05 55.66 -4.13
N THR A 471 -27.72 54.63 -3.37
CA THR A 471 -26.35 54.14 -3.18
C THR A 471 -26.10 52.89 -4.01
N VAL A 472 -24.98 52.88 -4.72
CA VAL A 472 -24.49 51.74 -5.51
C VAL A 472 -23.01 51.54 -5.25
N GLN A 473 -22.54 50.32 -5.49
CA GLN A 473 -21.11 50.01 -5.56
C GLN A 473 -20.79 49.47 -6.95
N ILE A 474 -19.73 49.99 -7.55
CA ILE A 474 -19.35 49.69 -8.93
C ILE A 474 -17.95 49.12 -8.87
N HIS A 475 -17.76 47.95 -9.47
CA HIS A 475 -16.45 47.32 -9.56
C HIS A 475 -15.74 47.81 -10.81
N SER A 476 -16.32 47.61 -11.98
CA SER A 476 -15.69 47.86 -13.28
C SER A 476 -16.72 48.19 -14.35
N ALA A 477 -16.28 48.84 -15.42
CA ALA A 477 -17.05 48.97 -16.64
C ALA A 477 -16.22 48.51 -17.84
N GLY A 478 -16.89 48.21 -18.95
CA GLY A 478 -16.19 47.92 -20.19
C GLY A 478 -16.99 48.30 -21.42
N LEU A 479 -16.24 48.61 -22.47
CA LEU A 479 -16.73 48.93 -23.79
C LEU A 479 -15.90 48.13 -24.79
N VAL A 480 -16.55 47.29 -25.59
CA VAL A 480 -15.88 46.38 -26.52
C VAL A 480 -16.47 46.41 -27.91
N LEU A 481 -15.63 46.03 -28.85
CA LEU A 481 -16.05 45.68 -30.20
C LEU A 481 -16.80 44.34 -30.18
N GLY A 482 -17.90 44.26 -30.90
CA GLY A 482 -18.70 43.06 -31.09
C GLY A 482 -19.91 42.95 -30.15
N GLU A 483 -20.63 41.84 -30.28
CA GLU A 483 -21.90 41.56 -29.60
C GLU A 483 -21.73 40.64 -28.37
N GLN A 484 -20.53 40.08 -28.21
CA GLN A 484 -20.19 39.30 -27.02
C GLN A 484 -19.88 40.24 -25.87
N CYS A 485 -20.68 40.13 -24.81
CA CYS A 485 -20.27 40.63 -23.51
C CYS A 485 -19.04 39.82 -23.06
N PRO A 486 -17.87 40.46 -22.88
CA PRO A 486 -16.66 39.74 -22.54
C PRO A 486 -16.79 38.98 -21.23
N GLU A 487 -16.02 37.93 -21.06
CA GLU A 487 -15.89 37.26 -19.76
C GLU A 487 -15.08 38.07 -18.74
N TRP A 488 -14.96 39.40 -18.87
CA TRP A 488 -14.19 40.27 -17.95
C TRP A 488 -14.72 40.38 -16.51
N HIS A 489 -15.52 39.40 -16.09
CA HIS A 489 -15.50 38.88 -14.73
C HIS A 489 -14.19 38.10 -14.42
N THR A 490 -13.09 38.26 -15.16
CA THR A 490 -11.82 37.55 -14.94
C THR A 490 -10.84 38.22 -13.98
N VAL A 491 -11.09 39.44 -13.49
CA VAL A 491 -10.49 39.87 -12.21
C VAL A 491 -11.00 38.95 -11.09
N PRO A 492 -12.29 38.57 -11.03
CA PRO A 492 -12.75 37.49 -10.17
C PRO A 492 -12.03 36.16 -10.37
N LEU A 493 -11.61 35.74 -11.57
CA LEU A 493 -10.87 34.47 -11.70
C LEU A 493 -9.43 34.60 -11.18
N ARG A 494 -8.66 35.64 -11.56
CA ARG A 494 -7.29 35.82 -11.03
C ARG A 494 -7.28 36.13 -9.53
N SER A 495 -8.19 36.95 -9.03
CA SER A 495 -8.32 37.26 -7.61
C SER A 495 -8.98 36.14 -6.81
N ALA A 496 -9.93 35.36 -7.37
CA ALA A 496 -10.40 34.14 -6.72
C ALA A 496 -9.36 33.03 -6.76
N MET A 497 -8.55 32.93 -7.82
CA MET A 497 -7.38 32.05 -7.87
C MET A 497 -6.39 32.50 -6.79
N LYS A 498 -6.04 33.79 -6.71
CA LYS A 498 -5.15 34.34 -5.68
C LYS A 498 -5.69 34.15 -4.25
N ARG A 499 -7.00 34.35 -4.02
CA ARG A 499 -7.68 34.06 -2.73
C ARG A 499 -7.81 32.56 -2.43
N ALA A 500 -7.92 31.73 -3.46
CA ALA A 500 -7.84 30.26 -3.36
C ALA A 500 -6.38 29.76 -3.35
N GLY A 501 -5.43 30.69 -3.38
CA GLY A 501 -4.02 30.43 -3.21
C GLY A 501 -3.20 30.18 -4.45
N LEU A 502 -3.56 30.74 -5.60
CA LEU A 502 -2.87 30.63 -6.88
C LEU A 502 -2.65 32.03 -7.46
N ASP A 503 -1.45 32.57 -7.26
CA ASP A 503 -0.99 33.87 -7.75
C ASP A 503 -0.21 33.67 -9.05
N ILE A 504 -0.90 33.78 -10.19
CA ILE A 504 -0.34 33.56 -11.52
C ILE A 504 0.66 34.67 -11.91
N ASP A 505 0.48 35.89 -11.39
CA ASP A 505 1.27 37.06 -11.77
C ASP A 505 2.68 37.02 -11.16
N THR A 506 2.80 36.40 -9.98
CA THR A 506 4.09 36.16 -9.33
C THR A 506 4.59 34.72 -9.46
N GLU A 507 3.88 33.90 -10.23
CA GLU A 507 4.10 32.46 -10.42
C GLU A 507 4.18 31.68 -9.10
N ARG A 508 3.24 31.98 -8.21
CA ARG A 508 3.16 31.44 -6.85
C ARG A 508 1.85 30.72 -6.56
N ILE A 509 1.91 29.80 -5.62
CA ILE A 509 0.74 29.27 -4.92
C ILE A 509 0.88 29.74 -3.48
N GLU A 510 -0.14 30.34 -2.87
CA GLU A 510 -0.08 30.97 -1.54
C GLU A 510 -1.20 30.46 -0.64
N LEU A 511 -0.93 30.11 0.62
CA LEU A 511 -1.99 29.74 1.57
C LEU A 511 -1.88 30.66 2.77
N ASN A 512 -2.97 31.36 3.11
CA ASN A 512 -3.02 32.32 4.24
C ASN A 512 -1.89 33.37 4.20
N GLY A 513 -1.59 33.91 3.02
CA GLY A 513 -0.56 34.94 2.85
C GLY A 513 0.89 34.45 2.89
N ARG A 514 1.12 33.13 2.90
CA ARG A 514 2.45 32.51 2.79
C ARG A 514 2.62 31.81 1.45
N THR A 515 3.71 32.10 0.74
CA THR A 515 4.06 31.43 -0.52
C THR A 515 4.38 29.95 -0.30
N MET A 516 3.49 29.10 -0.81
CA MET A 516 3.59 27.64 -0.86
C MET A 516 4.26 27.13 -2.15
N PHE A 517 4.26 27.83 -3.27
CA PHE A 517 5.11 27.42 -4.40
C PHE A 517 5.60 28.67 -5.10
N LYS A 518 6.83 28.66 -5.62
CA LYS A 518 7.43 29.77 -6.37
C LYS A 518 8.29 29.17 -7.48
N ASN A 519 8.12 29.65 -8.71
CA ASN A 519 8.79 29.08 -9.89
C ASN A 519 10.32 29.23 -9.84
N ASP A 520 10.84 30.21 -9.09
CA ASP A 520 12.25 30.63 -9.10
C ASP A 520 13.24 29.63 -8.44
N ASN A 521 12.80 28.47 -7.96
CA ASN A 521 13.70 27.52 -7.25
C ASN A 521 13.39 26.02 -7.49
N ALA A 522 12.57 25.67 -8.48
CA ALA A 522 12.28 24.27 -8.78
C ALA A 522 12.86 23.85 -10.14
N THR A 523 13.54 22.72 -10.17
CA THR A 523 14.06 22.06 -11.39
C THR A 523 12.93 21.59 -12.34
N VAL A 524 11.66 21.79 -11.95
CA VAL A 524 10.44 21.45 -12.68
C VAL A 524 9.53 22.69 -12.69
N PRO A 525 9.27 23.31 -13.85
CA PRO A 525 8.46 24.52 -13.93
C PRO A 525 6.99 24.25 -13.59
N LEU A 526 6.31 25.24 -13.00
CA LEU A 526 4.91 25.16 -12.55
C LEU A 526 3.92 24.86 -13.70
N PHE A 527 4.31 25.23 -14.92
CA PHE A 527 3.59 24.93 -16.15
C PHE A 527 4.52 24.19 -17.10
N ALA A 528 3.99 23.18 -17.80
CA ALA A 528 4.69 22.60 -18.94
C ALA A 528 4.71 23.62 -20.10
N GLU A 529 5.56 23.41 -21.10
CA GLU A 529 5.68 24.30 -22.28
C GLU A 529 4.34 24.55 -23.01
N ASN A 530 3.37 23.66 -22.83
CA ASN A 530 2.02 23.79 -23.38
C ASN A 530 1.06 24.64 -22.52
N GLY A 531 1.56 25.32 -21.48
CA GLY A 531 0.77 26.18 -20.59
C GLY A 531 -0.16 25.43 -19.62
N LYS A 532 -0.16 24.09 -19.62
CA LYS A 532 -0.88 23.28 -18.63
C LYS A 532 -0.04 23.09 -17.38
N LEU A 533 -0.70 22.81 -16.25
CA LEU A 533 -0.03 22.44 -15.02
C LEU A 533 0.92 21.26 -15.29
N ASN A 534 2.20 21.42 -14.98
CA ASN A 534 3.20 20.40 -15.31
C ASN A 534 2.83 19.07 -14.62
N PRO A 535 2.60 17.95 -15.34
CA PRO A 535 2.21 16.69 -14.72
C PRO A 535 3.28 16.12 -13.78
N GLN A 536 4.53 16.58 -13.87
CA GLN A 536 5.59 16.26 -12.90
C GLN A 536 5.43 17.01 -11.56
N LEU A 537 4.53 18.00 -11.48
CA LEU A 537 4.14 18.63 -10.21
C LEU A 537 3.50 17.66 -9.25
N SER A 538 2.82 16.59 -9.66
CA SER A 538 2.33 15.61 -8.68
C SER A 538 3.50 14.92 -7.94
N THR A 539 4.63 14.73 -8.62
CA THR A 539 5.85 14.16 -8.05
C THR A 539 6.63 15.20 -7.23
N ALA A 540 6.66 16.47 -7.67
CA ALA A 540 7.29 17.57 -6.95
C ALA A 540 6.45 18.14 -5.77
N GLN A 541 5.11 18.15 -5.87
CA GLN A 541 4.14 18.45 -4.81
C GLN A 541 4.11 17.33 -3.78
N TYR A 542 4.31 16.08 -4.17
CA TYR A 542 4.53 15.01 -3.21
C TYR A 542 5.81 15.27 -2.40
N LEU A 543 6.92 15.62 -3.05
CA LEU A 543 8.16 16.01 -2.35
C LEU A 543 8.02 17.31 -1.51
N MET A 544 7.33 18.34 -2.00
CA MET A 544 7.17 19.64 -1.33
C MET A 544 6.13 19.64 -0.21
N ASN A 545 5.04 18.87 -0.32
CA ASN A 545 4.05 18.71 0.76
C ASN A 545 4.66 17.92 1.92
N VAL A 546 5.49 16.91 1.63
CA VAL A 546 6.26 16.17 2.64
C VAL A 546 7.28 17.07 3.34
N LEU A 547 7.89 18.03 2.62
CA LEU A 547 8.84 18.98 3.20
C LEU A 547 8.16 20.12 4.00
N ARG A 548 6.92 20.51 3.65
CA ARG A 548 6.21 21.62 4.31
C ARG A 548 5.31 21.23 5.47
N SER A 549 4.84 19.99 5.55
CA SER A 549 4.04 19.51 6.69
C SER A 549 4.90 19.14 7.91
N MET A 550 6.19 19.47 7.90
CA MET A 550 7.12 19.22 9.01
C MET A 550 6.92 20.27 10.12
N GLU A 551 5.89 20.10 10.95
CA GLU A 551 5.93 20.64 12.31
C GLU A 551 6.90 19.78 13.14
N THR A 552 8.16 20.21 13.17
CA THR A 552 9.15 19.73 14.13
C THR A 552 8.91 20.40 15.47
N MET A 553 8.04 19.85 16.33
CA MET A 553 8.10 20.10 17.77
C MET A 553 7.58 18.91 18.58
N ILE A 554 8.50 18.03 19.03
CA ILE A 554 8.47 17.43 20.37
C ILE A 554 9.93 17.29 20.85
N ASP A 555 10.18 17.66 22.10
CA ASP A 555 11.44 17.56 22.85
C ASP A 555 12.08 16.16 22.82
N GLY A 556 12.94 15.92 21.81
CA GLY A 556 13.82 14.75 21.76
C GLY A 556 13.35 13.65 20.82
N GLY A 557 13.28 13.92 19.51
CA GLY A 557 13.16 12.87 18.50
C GLY A 557 12.63 13.37 17.17
N LEU A 558 13.44 13.22 16.12
CA LEU A 558 13.13 13.61 14.75
C LEU A 558 11.96 12.77 14.18
N VAL A 559 10.76 13.32 14.07
CA VAL A 559 9.63 12.69 13.35
C VAL A 559 9.61 13.20 11.90
N ILE A 560 10.45 12.62 11.05
CA ILE A 560 10.31 12.74 9.59
C ILE A 560 9.69 11.44 9.08
N ALA A 561 8.58 11.51 8.32
CA ALA A 561 8.42 10.78 7.06
C ALA A 561 6.98 10.85 6.55
N GLY A 562 6.71 11.75 5.60
CA GLY A 562 5.69 11.45 4.57
C GLY A 562 6.25 10.42 3.59
N LEU A 563 7.43 10.69 3.01
CA LEU A 563 8.33 9.71 2.37
C LEU A 563 9.76 10.28 2.27
N MET A 564 10.77 9.53 2.68
CA MET A 564 12.19 9.78 2.40
C MET A 564 12.72 8.70 1.46
N ALA A 565 13.45 9.06 0.40
CA ALA A 565 13.98 8.08 -0.57
C ALA A 565 15.45 8.35 -0.89
N ALA A 566 16.26 7.29 -0.91
CA ALA A 566 17.62 7.30 -1.42
C ALA A 566 17.60 7.00 -2.93
N LYS A 567 18.38 7.77 -3.70
CA LYS A 567 18.48 7.64 -5.16
C LYS A 567 19.92 7.34 -5.59
N ASP A 568 20.04 6.56 -6.64
CA ASP A 568 21.25 6.42 -7.46
C ASP A 568 20.90 6.87 -8.89
N GLY A 569 21.42 8.02 -9.30
CA GLY A 569 20.94 8.73 -10.49
C GLY A 569 19.43 9.02 -10.44
N ASN A 570 18.71 8.56 -11.46
CA ASN A 570 17.25 8.70 -11.55
C ASN A 570 16.47 7.57 -10.87
N GLN A 571 17.14 6.53 -10.37
CA GLN A 571 16.49 5.37 -9.76
C GLN A 571 16.43 5.52 -8.23
N VAL A 572 15.25 5.32 -7.65
CA VAL A 572 15.11 5.15 -6.19
C VAL A 572 15.59 3.76 -5.81
N THR A 573 16.56 3.68 -4.91
CA THR A 573 17.17 2.41 -4.45
C THR A 573 16.69 2.01 -3.06
N ALA A 574 16.21 2.96 -2.24
CA ALA A 574 15.60 2.70 -0.94
C ALA A 574 14.63 3.83 -0.54
N TYR A 575 13.66 3.55 0.34
CA TYR A 575 12.79 4.57 0.92
C TYR A 575 12.27 4.24 2.33
N LEU A 576 11.80 5.26 3.03
CA LEU A 576 11.09 5.28 4.32
C LEU A 576 9.76 6.01 4.07
N ASN A 577 8.63 5.41 4.40
CA ASN A 577 7.29 5.84 4.02
C ASN A 577 6.35 5.87 5.24
N GLY A 578 5.77 7.02 5.54
CA GLY A 578 4.75 7.15 6.58
C GLY A 578 3.32 7.24 6.04
N LEU A 579 3.15 7.27 4.71
CA LEU A 579 1.85 7.35 4.04
C LEU A 579 1.46 5.96 3.54
N ARG A 580 0.37 5.39 4.06
CA ARG A 580 -0.16 4.05 3.67
C ARG A 580 -0.63 3.93 2.20
N GLN A 581 -0.23 4.87 1.34
CA GLN A 581 -0.50 4.91 -0.10
C GLN A 581 0.46 4.03 -0.92
N LYS A 582 1.55 3.54 -0.32
CA LYS A 582 2.52 2.61 -0.93
C LYS A 582 2.61 1.30 -0.14
N MET A 583 3.16 0.26 -0.77
CA MET A 583 3.11 -1.13 -0.26
C MET A 583 3.91 -1.32 1.04
N HIS A 584 5.07 -0.67 1.20
CA HIS A 584 5.95 -0.84 2.36
C HIS A 584 6.17 0.47 3.14
N ALA A 585 6.45 0.37 4.44
CA ALA A 585 6.86 1.47 5.33
C ALA A 585 8.36 1.75 5.29
N LEU A 586 9.20 0.73 5.06
CA LEU A 586 10.62 0.88 4.72
C LEU A 586 10.94 -0.06 3.57
N ALA A 587 11.78 0.32 2.63
CA ALA A 587 12.20 -0.55 1.53
C ALA A 587 13.64 -0.26 1.07
N ALA A 588 14.35 -1.27 0.61
CA ALA A 588 15.69 -1.21 0.04
C ALA A 588 15.85 -2.21 -1.11
N GLY A 589 16.76 -1.90 -2.04
CA GLY A 589 16.90 -2.64 -3.30
C GLY A 589 15.71 -2.43 -4.22
N VAL A 590 15.18 -1.20 -4.23
CA VAL A 590 13.96 -0.84 -4.96
C VAL A 590 14.23 -0.75 -6.47
N ARG A 591 13.30 -1.26 -7.29
CA ARG A 591 13.28 -1.11 -8.74
C ARG A 591 11.89 -0.68 -9.21
N ASN A 592 11.83 0.04 -10.33
CA ASN A 592 10.60 0.53 -10.94
C ASN A 592 9.71 1.35 -9.97
N PHE A 593 10.37 2.12 -9.09
CA PHE A 593 9.70 2.93 -8.07
C PHE A 593 8.62 3.83 -8.68
N GLY A 594 7.43 3.84 -8.08
CA GLY A 594 6.32 4.68 -8.56
C GLY A 594 5.37 4.01 -9.55
N THR A 595 5.68 2.80 -10.02
CA THR A 595 4.91 2.09 -11.06
C THR A 595 4.14 0.89 -10.51
N ASN A 596 3.29 0.28 -11.34
CA ASN A 596 2.61 -0.99 -11.00
C ASN A 596 3.58 -2.19 -10.94
N GLU A 597 4.84 -2.02 -11.38
CA GLU A 597 5.89 -3.05 -11.41
C GLU A 597 6.96 -2.82 -10.33
N GLU A 598 6.65 -1.98 -9.31
CA GLU A 598 7.56 -1.67 -8.21
C GLU A 598 7.93 -2.95 -7.44
N THR A 599 9.23 -3.17 -7.22
CA THR A 599 9.76 -4.31 -6.46
C THR A 599 10.78 -3.85 -5.42
N ALA A 600 10.90 -4.57 -4.30
CA ALA A 600 11.89 -4.32 -3.26
C ALA A 600 12.52 -5.64 -2.78
N LEU A 601 13.83 -5.63 -2.54
CA LEU A 601 14.57 -6.80 -2.05
C LEU A 601 14.38 -6.99 -0.54
N SER A 602 14.35 -5.88 0.20
CA SER A 602 14.15 -5.85 1.64
C SER A 602 13.15 -4.76 1.99
N TYR A 603 12.22 -5.01 2.90
CA TYR A 603 11.20 -4.06 3.33
C TYR A 603 10.64 -4.36 4.72
N ILE A 604 9.99 -3.35 5.31
CA ILE A 604 9.11 -3.46 6.49
C ILE A 604 7.77 -2.86 6.08
N ASN A 605 6.67 -3.55 6.33
CA ASN A 605 5.30 -3.13 6.08
C ASN A 605 4.73 -2.35 7.28
N PHE A 606 3.62 -1.65 7.05
CA PHE A 606 2.94 -0.88 8.09
C PHE A 606 2.32 -1.73 9.20
N ASP A 607 2.08 -3.02 8.96
CA ASP A 607 1.59 -3.98 9.94
C ASP A 607 2.73 -4.64 10.75
N GLY A 608 3.98 -4.23 10.53
CA GLY A 608 5.17 -4.79 11.18
C GLY A 608 5.73 -6.03 10.50
N SER A 609 5.04 -6.61 9.51
CA SER A 609 5.63 -7.67 8.69
C SER A 609 6.83 -7.15 7.90
N ALA A 610 7.84 -7.96 7.67
CA ALA A 610 9.07 -7.52 7.03
C ALA A 610 9.68 -8.62 6.15
N LYS A 611 10.55 -8.22 5.23
CA LYS A 611 11.38 -9.11 4.44
C LYS A 611 12.78 -8.53 4.35
N PHE A 612 13.81 -9.33 4.56
CA PHE A 612 15.21 -8.96 4.38
C PHE A 612 15.88 -10.01 3.50
N GLY A 613 15.84 -9.80 2.18
CA GLY A 613 16.21 -10.82 1.20
C GLY A 613 15.32 -12.06 1.33
N ASN A 614 15.88 -13.14 1.87
CA ASN A 614 15.19 -14.42 2.04
C ASN A 614 14.55 -14.61 3.42
N LEU A 615 14.88 -13.74 4.40
CA LEU A 615 14.27 -13.76 5.73
C LEU A 615 12.96 -12.99 5.68
N GLY A 616 11.87 -13.58 6.12
CA GLY A 616 10.57 -12.93 6.28
C GLY A 616 10.14 -12.92 7.75
N ILE A 617 9.40 -11.88 8.11
CA ILE A 617 8.71 -11.73 9.38
C ILE A 617 7.26 -11.46 9.02
N ALA A 618 6.31 -12.28 9.45
CA ALA A 618 4.89 -12.03 9.20
C ALA A 618 4.30 -11.12 10.28
N ALA A 619 3.08 -10.62 10.03
CA ALA A 619 2.41 -9.66 10.91
C ALA A 619 2.06 -10.28 12.29
N ASP A 620 1.96 -11.60 12.38
CA ASP A 620 1.78 -12.36 13.62
C ASP A 620 3.09 -12.58 14.40
N GLY A 621 4.22 -12.08 13.89
CA GLY A 621 5.54 -12.24 14.47
C GLY A 621 6.24 -13.55 14.10
N SER A 622 5.65 -14.40 13.26
CA SER A 622 6.33 -15.58 12.76
C SER A 622 7.51 -15.19 11.87
N VAL A 623 8.63 -15.92 11.99
CA VAL A 623 9.87 -15.65 11.25
C VAL A 623 10.18 -16.83 10.35
N ASN A 624 10.41 -16.58 9.07
CA ASN A 624 10.77 -17.60 8.11
C ASN A 624 12.03 -17.25 7.32
N ILE A 625 12.71 -18.27 6.81
CA ILE A 625 13.74 -18.12 5.78
C ILE A 625 13.34 -19.00 4.61
N ILE A 626 13.11 -18.39 3.46
CA ILE A 626 12.71 -19.07 2.23
C ILE A 626 13.93 -19.11 1.29
N ASP A 627 14.25 -20.27 0.73
CA ASP A 627 15.34 -20.36 -0.24
C ASP A 627 14.94 -19.85 -1.64
N HIS A 628 15.89 -19.86 -2.57
CA HIS A 628 15.68 -19.44 -3.95
C HIS A 628 14.68 -20.32 -4.74
N GLU A 629 14.36 -21.52 -4.24
CA GLU A 629 13.35 -22.42 -4.81
C GLU A 629 11.95 -22.18 -4.19
N GLY A 630 11.81 -21.20 -3.28
CA GLY A 630 10.57 -20.91 -2.59
C GLY A 630 10.28 -21.85 -1.40
N LYS A 631 11.25 -22.65 -0.94
CA LYS A 631 11.06 -23.61 0.15
C LYS A 631 11.41 -23.00 1.52
N PRO A 632 10.56 -23.17 2.54
CA PRO A 632 10.86 -22.71 3.90
C PRO A 632 11.94 -23.61 4.54
N ARG A 633 13.07 -23.00 4.93
CA ARG A 633 14.22 -23.66 5.56
C ARG A 633 14.29 -23.43 7.06
N ILE A 634 13.86 -22.26 7.52
CA ILE A 634 13.67 -21.98 8.95
C ILE A 634 12.27 -21.40 9.10
N ASN A 635 11.54 -21.86 10.09
CA ASN A 635 10.22 -21.37 10.42
C ASN A 635 10.09 -21.28 11.94
N ILE A 636 9.74 -20.11 12.45
CA ILE A 636 9.55 -19.85 13.86
C ILE A 636 8.15 -19.28 13.98
N THR A 637 7.26 -19.97 14.66
CA THR A 637 5.87 -19.54 14.85
C THR A 637 5.56 -19.42 16.34
N PRO A 638 4.78 -18.41 16.76
CA PRO A 638 4.23 -18.37 18.12
C PRO A 638 3.15 -19.44 18.34
N GLU A 639 2.65 -20.07 17.27
CA GLU A 639 1.62 -21.11 17.34
C GLU A 639 2.21 -22.51 17.61
N VAL A 640 1.44 -23.56 17.33
CA VAL A 640 1.85 -24.96 17.43
C VAL A 640 2.61 -25.42 16.18
N LEU A 641 3.46 -26.44 16.34
CA LEU A 641 3.98 -27.22 15.22
C LEU A 641 2.80 -27.77 14.40
N PRO A 642 2.83 -27.62 13.06
CA PRO A 642 1.81 -28.19 12.17
C PRO A 642 1.70 -29.71 12.31
N THR A 643 0.62 -30.27 11.74
CA THR A 643 0.48 -31.74 11.64
C THR A 643 1.65 -32.36 10.87
N ASP A 644 1.89 -33.65 11.10
CA ASP A 644 2.99 -34.38 10.46
C ASP A 644 2.91 -34.29 8.92
N SER A 645 1.70 -34.38 8.35
CA SER A 645 1.52 -34.23 6.89
C SER A 645 1.90 -32.83 6.39
N GLU A 646 1.58 -31.77 7.14
CA GLU A 646 1.95 -30.40 6.76
C GLU A 646 3.44 -30.12 6.97
N LEU A 647 4.05 -30.67 8.03
CA LEU A 647 5.50 -30.58 8.24
C LEU A 647 6.30 -31.19 7.07
N PHE A 648 5.83 -32.30 6.50
CA PHE A 648 6.60 -33.05 5.48
C PHE A 648 6.27 -32.68 4.03
N LYS A 649 5.29 -31.80 3.81
CA LYS A 649 4.73 -31.47 2.49
C LYS A 649 5.76 -30.96 1.47
N ASN A 650 6.76 -30.22 1.95
CA ASN A 650 7.78 -29.57 1.11
C ASN A 650 9.17 -30.18 1.25
N ALA A 651 9.29 -31.30 1.99
CA ALA A 651 10.57 -31.97 2.16
C ALA A 651 10.98 -32.67 0.86
N ASP A 652 12.25 -32.59 0.46
CA ASP A 652 12.72 -33.28 -0.74
C ASP A 652 12.53 -34.79 -0.57
N VAL A 653 11.90 -35.40 -1.56
CA VAL A 653 11.58 -36.83 -1.57
C VAL A 653 12.66 -37.57 -2.35
N GLU A 654 12.96 -38.78 -1.89
CA GLU A 654 13.81 -39.76 -2.58
C GLU A 654 13.48 -39.85 -4.07
N ARG A 655 14.43 -39.53 -4.95
CA ARG A 655 14.23 -39.66 -6.41
C ARG A 655 14.64 -41.05 -6.86
N LYS A 656 13.68 -41.82 -7.35
CA LYS A 656 13.92 -43.14 -7.95
C LYS A 656 13.96 -43.03 -9.46
N ILE A 657 15.06 -43.45 -10.06
CA ILE A 657 15.31 -43.43 -11.50
C ILE A 657 15.50 -44.88 -11.95
N THR A 658 14.80 -45.26 -13.00
CA THR A 658 15.05 -46.52 -13.71
C THR A 658 15.54 -46.18 -15.09
N LEU A 659 16.78 -46.56 -15.41
CA LEU A 659 17.32 -46.46 -16.75
C LEU A 659 16.95 -47.71 -17.53
N GLY A 660 16.56 -47.54 -18.79
CA GLY A 660 16.19 -48.64 -19.68
C GLY A 660 17.32 -49.65 -19.87
N GLY A 661 16.96 -50.85 -20.30
CA GLY A 661 17.94 -51.83 -20.76
C GLY A 661 18.51 -51.43 -22.12
N SER A 662 19.79 -51.70 -22.35
CA SER A 662 20.45 -51.45 -23.63
C SER A 662 21.57 -52.46 -23.87
N THR A 663 21.85 -52.76 -25.13
CA THR A 663 22.99 -53.59 -25.54
C THR A 663 23.95 -52.74 -26.35
N VAL A 664 25.21 -52.68 -25.94
CA VAL A 664 26.25 -51.90 -26.60
C VAL A 664 27.41 -52.82 -26.96
N ASN A 665 27.71 -52.92 -28.26
CA ASN A 665 28.88 -53.65 -28.73
C ASN A 665 30.16 -52.88 -28.37
N VAL A 666 31.14 -53.60 -27.82
CA VAL A 666 32.39 -53.05 -27.33
C VAL A 666 33.59 -53.80 -27.90
N ASP A 667 34.65 -53.05 -28.14
CA ASP A 667 35.96 -53.54 -28.58
C ASP A 667 37.01 -52.91 -27.64
N PRO A 668 37.79 -53.69 -26.87
CA PRO A 668 38.75 -53.15 -25.92
C PRO A 668 39.85 -52.25 -26.53
N VAL A 669 40.04 -52.27 -27.84
CA VAL A 669 41.02 -51.47 -28.57
C VAL A 669 40.35 -50.25 -29.21
N SER A 670 39.26 -50.43 -29.96
CA SER A 670 38.66 -49.35 -30.76
C SER A 670 37.45 -48.68 -30.13
N ASN A 671 36.69 -49.38 -29.28
CA ASN A 671 35.50 -48.83 -28.61
C ASN A 671 35.29 -49.50 -27.23
N PRO A 672 36.13 -49.19 -26.23
CA PRO A 672 36.15 -49.93 -24.98
C PRO A 672 35.03 -49.55 -24.01
N HIS A 673 34.15 -48.61 -24.35
CA HIS A 673 33.21 -48.01 -23.41
C HIS A 673 31.75 -48.21 -23.83
N ALA A 674 30.96 -48.79 -22.93
CA ALA A 674 29.51 -48.80 -23.01
C ALA A 674 28.91 -47.80 -22.02
N TYR A 675 27.87 -47.08 -22.44
CA TYR A 675 27.20 -46.08 -21.60
C TYR A 675 25.71 -46.38 -21.46
N THR A 676 25.15 -46.08 -20.29
CA THR A 676 23.69 -45.94 -20.14
C THR A 676 23.23 -44.59 -20.65
N ASP A 677 21.90 -44.42 -20.73
CA ASP A 677 21.30 -43.08 -20.73
C ASP A 677 21.75 -42.26 -19.53
N SER A 678 21.74 -40.94 -19.68
CA SER A 678 22.09 -40.03 -18.60
C SER A 678 20.95 -39.88 -17.61
N PHE A 679 21.30 -39.73 -16.33
CA PHE A 679 20.40 -39.30 -15.27
C PHE A 679 20.91 -38.02 -14.63
N GLU A 680 20.00 -37.23 -14.07
CA GLU A 680 20.33 -35.96 -13.45
C GLU A 680 20.49 -36.06 -11.94
N VAL A 681 21.61 -35.55 -11.45
CA VAL A 681 21.84 -35.24 -10.05
C VAL A 681 21.68 -33.74 -9.87
N MET A 682 20.63 -33.34 -9.15
CA MET A 682 20.26 -31.92 -9.03
C MET A 682 21.19 -31.15 -8.07
N ASN A 683 21.76 -31.84 -7.08
CA ASN A 683 22.48 -31.23 -5.96
C ASN A 683 23.86 -31.85 -5.75
N ASN A 684 24.82 -31.02 -5.32
CA ASN A 684 26.12 -31.51 -4.88
C ASN A 684 25.97 -32.42 -3.66
N ASN A 685 26.90 -33.37 -3.48
CA ASN A 685 26.94 -34.31 -2.37
C ASN A 685 25.67 -35.18 -2.22
N SER A 686 25.02 -35.52 -3.34
CA SER A 686 23.86 -36.41 -3.33
C SER A 686 24.29 -37.85 -3.08
N PHE A 687 23.66 -38.53 -2.12
CA PHE A 687 23.90 -39.95 -1.85
C PHE A 687 23.14 -40.80 -2.87
N VAL A 688 23.89 -41.54 -3.67
CA VAL A 688 23.34 -42.35 -4.75
C VAL A 688 23.47 -43.81 -4.37
N HIS A 689 22.33 -44.46 -4.21
CA HIS A 689 22.24 -45.91 -4.09
C HIS A 689 21.95 -46.45 -5.50
N TYR A 690 22.71 -47.44 -5.93
CA TYR A 690 22.58 -47.99 -7.27
C TYR A 690 22.49 -49.52 -7.23
N ALA A 691 21.76 -50.06 -8.20
CA ALA A 691 21.74 -51.46 -8.55
C ALA A 691 21.76 -51.57 -10.07
N ILE A 692 22.89 -52.04 -10.60
CA ILE A 692 23.21 -52.08 -12.02
C ILE A 692 23.28 -53.56 -12.43
N PRO A 693 22.15 -54.17 -12.82
CA PRO A 693 22.16 -55.51 -13.40
C PRO A 693 22.73 -55.41 -14.83
N VAL A 694 23.80 -56.16 -15.08
CA VAL A 694 24.54 -56.12 -16.33
C VAL A 694 24.92 -57.52 -16.78
N ARG A 695 24.91 -57.75 -18.10
CA ARG A 695 25.55 -58.88 -18.76
C ARG A 695 26.79 -58.41 -19.51
N ILE A 696 27.90 -59.11 -19.34
CA ILE A 696 29.11 -58.88 -20.14
C ILE A 696 29.28 -60.05 -21.10
N ASP A 697 29.18 -59.76 -22.39
CA ASP A 697 29.41 -60.70 -23.48
C ASP A 697 30.84 -60.59 -23.99
N GLY A 698 31.43 -61.73 -24.33
CA GLY A 698 32.73 -61.83 -24.98
C GLY A 698 32.63 -62.72 -26.21
N TYR A 699 33.22 -62.26 -27.31
CA TYR A 699 33.29 -62.94 -28.59
C TYR A 699 34.75 -63.32 -28.87
N SER A 700 34.98 -64.60 -29.15
CA SER A 700 36.31 -65.12 -29.47
C SER A 700 36.85 -64.57 -30.79
N THR A 701 38.17 -64.59 -30.98
CA THR A 701 38.77 -64.33 -32.30
C THR A 701 38.47 -65.46 -33.30
N LYS A 702 38.42 -65.13 -34.59
CA LYS A 702 38.33 -66.13 -35.69
C LYS A 702 39.49 -67.12 -35.69
N GLU A 703 40.63 -66.73 -35.12
CA GLU A 703 41.83 -67.57 -35.01
C GLU A 703 41.67 -68.62 -33.91
N LEU A 704 41.07 -68.26 -32.77
CA LEU A 704 40.73 -69.23 -31.72
C LEU A 704 39.76 -70.30 -32.23
N ALA A 705 38.77 -69.90 -33.04
CA ALA A 705 37.81 -70.80 -33.66
C ALA A 705 38.45 -71.87 -34.58
N LYS A 706 39.69 -71.66 -35.04
CA LYS A 706 40.44 -72.59 -35.91
C LYS A 706 41.38 -73.52 -35.14
N LYS A 707 41.65 -73.26 -33.85
CA LYS A 707 42.59 -74.07 -33.05
C LYS A 707 41.95 -75.41 -32.66
N THR A 708 42.71 -76.49 -32.84
CA THR A 708 42.29 -77.88 -32.55
C THR A 708 42.80 -78.41 -31.21
N GLN A 709 43.64 -77.63 -30.51
CA GLN A 709 44.21 -77.95 -29.19
C GLN A 709 43.53 -77.14 -28.07
N GLU A 710 43.54 -77.69 -26.86
CA GLU A 710 43.08 -77.00 -25.66
C GLU A 710 43.79 -75.65 -25.50
N THR A 711 43.02 -74.58 -25.53
CA THR A 711 43.55 -73.23 -25.39
C THR A 711 42.91 -72.55 -24.19
N TRP A 712 43.76 -72.10 -23.26
CA TRP A 712 43.37 -71.24 -22.16
C TRP A 712 43.00 -69.85 -22.69
N SER A 713 41.83 -69.38 -22.28
CA SER A 713 41.24 -68.11 -22.70
C SER A 713 40.67 -67.39 -21.48
N LYS A 714 40.55 -66.07 -21.58
CA LYS A 714 39.99 -65.22 -20.53
C LYS A 714 38.96 -64.30 -21.17
N GLY A 715 37.79 -64.18 -20.56
CA GLY A 715 36.76 -63.25 -21.01
C GLY A 715 37.21 -61.80 -20.88
N LEU A 716 36.37 -60.86 -21.32
CA LEU A 716 36.64 -59.44 -21.14
C LEU A 716 36.68 -59.10 -19.65
N GLY A 717 37.74 -58.40 -19.23
CA GLY A 717 37.74 -57.69 -17.96
C GLY A 717 36.86 -56.45 -18.08
N TRP A 718 36.34 -55.95 -16.97
CA TRP A 718 35.47 -54.78 -17.00
C TRP A 718 35.54 -53.95 -15.73
N SER A 719 35.33 -52.65 -15.87
CA SER A 719 35.18 -51.72 -14.75
C SER A 719 33.94 -50.85 -14.95
N VAL A 720 33.26 -50.53 -13.85
CA VAL A 720 32.07 -49.69 -13.85
C VAL A 720 32.42 -48.38 -13.15
N ALA A 721 32.02 -47.27 -13.76
CA ALA A 721 32.18 -45.94 -13.20
C ALA A 721 30.95 -45.08 -13.48
N PHE A 722 30.70 -44.10 -12.62
CA PHE A 722 29.88 -42.95 -13.01
C PHE A 722 30.76 -41.94 -13.75
N VAL A 723 30.26 -41.40 -14.86
CA VAL A 723 30.92 -40.36 -15.64
C VAL A 723 29.99 -39.16 -15.76
N ASN A 724 30.47 -38.00 -15.33
CA ASN A 724 29.76 -36.75 -15.47
C ASN A 724 29.89 -36.27 -16.92
N ALA A 725 28.75 -36.16 -17.61
CA ALA A 725 28.68 -35.77 -19.01
C ALA A 725 29.00 -34.28 -19.21
N ASP A 726 28.89 -33.45 -18.18
CA ASP A 726 29.08 -32.01 -18.26
C ASP A 726 30.56 -31.61 -18.10
N ASN A 727 31.32 -32.32 -17.25
CA ASN A 727 32.72 -31.97 -16.93
C ASN A 727 33.73 -33.13 -17.06
N GLY A 728 33.28 -34.34 -17.43
CA GLY A 728 34.14 -35.50 -17.63
C GLY A 728 34.62 -36.20 -16.35
N ASN A 729 34.20 -35.75 -15.16
CA ASN A 729 34.61 -36.37 -13.90
C ASN A 729 34.18 -37.85 -13.82
N VAL A 730 35.06 -38.72 -13.31
CA VAL A 730 34.86 -40.17 -13.25
C VAL A 730 34.95 -40.67 -11.82
N ILE A 731 33.93 -41.40 -11.37
CA ILE A 731 33.91 -42.09 -10.08
C ILE A 731 33.87 -43.59 -10.31
N SER A 732 35.00 -44.25 -10.08
CA SER A 732 35.13 -45.71 -10.17
C SER A 732 34.31 -46.40 -9.07
N LEU A 733 33.54 -47.41 -9.45
CA LEU A 733 32.69 -48.18 -8.53
C LEU A 733 33.30 -49.55 -8.25
N GLU A 734 33.54 -50.32 -9.31
CA GLU A 734 34.03 -51.69 -9.22
C GLU A 734 34.85 -52.04 -10.45
N THR A 735 35.86 -52.90 -10.27
CA THR A 735 36.62 -53.51 -11.37
C THR A 735 36.66 -55.01 -11.16
N ARG A 736 36.38 -55.76 -12.22
CA ARG A 736 36.49 -57.22 -12.23
C ARG A 736 37.35 -57.69 -13.39
N GLU A 737 38.13 -58.71 -13.11
CA GLU A 737 38.82 -59.44 -14.17
C GLU A 737 37.85 -60.32 -14.95
N GLY A 738 38.20 -60.58 -16.21
CA GLY A 738 37.47 -61.54 -17.03
C GLY A 738 37.62 -62.96 -16.48
N ASN A 739 36.55 -63.74 -16.55
CA ASN A 739 36.59 -65.13 -16.10
C ASN A 739 37.47 -65.98 -17.02
N SER A 740 38.26 -66.89 -16.45
CA SER A 740 39.10 -67.82 -17.20
C SER A 740 38.30 -69.04 -17.67
N PHE A 741 38.62 -69.57 -18.85
CA PHE A 741 38.01 -70.78 -19.41
C PHE A 741 38.93 -71.49 -20.41
N ILE A 742 38.65 -72.75 -20.74
CA ILE A 742 39.42 -73.55 -21.71
C ILE A 742 38.51 -73.92 -22.88
N THR A 743 39.03 -73.79 -24.10
CA THR A 743 38.33 -74.14 -25.35
C THR A 743 38.98 -75.36 -26.01
N ALA A 744 38.19 -76.38 -26.41
CA ALA A 744 38.69 -77.62 -26.98
C ALA A 744 37.75 -78.20 -28.06
N ARG A 745 38.23 -78.37 -29.30
CA ARG A 745 37.66 -79.12 -30.46
C ARG A 745 36.19 -78.98 -30.88
N THR A 746 35.32 -78.31 -30.11
CA THR A 746 33.90 -77.97 -30.32
C THR A 746 33.19 -77.70 -28.98
N GLU A 747 33.85 -77.98 -27.85
CA GLU A 747 33.30 -77.93 -26.50
C GLU A 747 34.03 -76.90 -25.63
N ILE A 748 33.33 -76.36 -24.63
CA ILE A 748 33.89 -75.39 -23.69
C ILE A 748 33.69 -75.91 -22.27
N TYR A 749 34.78 -75.99 -21.51
CA TYR A 749 34.74 -76.41 -20.11
C TYR A 749 34.75 -75.19 -19.16
N GLY A 750 33.97 -75.27 -18.08
CA GLY A 750 33.80 -74.22 -17.05
C GLY A 750 32.43 -73.53 -17.10
N GLY A 751 31.73 -73.52 -15.96
CA GLY A 751 30.28 -73.24 -15.78
C GLY A 751 29.72 -71.85 -16.08
N ILE A 752 30.20 -71.19 -17.14
CA ILE A 752 29.55 -70.02 -17.74
C ILE A 752 28.77 -70.55 -18.96
N VAL A 753 27.54 -70.09 -19.19
CA VAL A 753 26.72 -70.55 -20.33
C VAL A 753 27.32 -69.96 -21.63
N LYS A 754 27.58 -70.84 -22.60
CA LYS A 754 28.38 -70.55 -23.79
C LYS A 754 27.83 -71.32 -24.98
N TYR A 755 27.72 -70.67 -26.14
CA TYR A 755 27.20 -71.29 -27.36
C TYR A 755 28.06 -70.92 -28.58
N ARG A 756 28.17 -71.83 -29.53
CA ARG A 756 28.86 -71.65 -30.81
C ARG A 756 27.82 -71.27 -31.86
N ARG A 757 27.91 -70.08 -32.44
CA ARG A 757 27.01 -69.67 -33.55
C ARG A 757 27.43 -70.34 -34.86
N ASP A 758 26.53 -70.31 -35.83
CA ASP A 758 26.75 -70.87 -37.18
C ASP A 758 27.93 -70.20 -37.93
N ASP A 759 28.36 -69.02 -37.48
CA ASP A 759 29.56 -68.31 -37.96
C ASP A 759 30.89 -68.89 -37.42
N GLY A 760 30.83 -69.90 -36.56
CA GLY A 760 31.98 -70.59 -35.99
C GLY A 760 32.61 -69.93 -34.77
N LEU A 761 32.09 -68.79 -34.29
CA LEU A 761 32.63 -68.06 -33.14
C LEU A 761 32.06 -68.56 -31.80
N PHE A 762 32.86 -68.47 -30.74
CA PHE A 762 32.46 -68.77 -29.37
C PHE A 762 31.96 -67.51 -28.65
N TYR A 763 30.81 -67.64 -28.00
CA TYR A 763 30.17 -66.58 -27.22
C TYR A 763 30.19 -66.94 -25.73
N THR A 764 30.72 -66.05 -24.91
CA THR A 764 30.64 -66.15 -23.44
C THR A 764 29.78 -65.01 -22.92
N TRP A 765 28.89 -65.24 -21.95
CA TRP A 765 28.23 -64.14 -21.24
C TRP A 765 28.20 -64.36 -19.74
N ASN A 766 28.32 -63.28 -18.98
CA ASN A 766 28.23 -63.32 -17.52
C ASN A 766 27.19 -62.32 -17.03
N ASP A 767 26.11 -62.82 -16.43
CA ASP A 767 25.12 -62.00 -15.74
C ASP A 767 25.58 -61.69 -14.33
N THR A 768 25.61 -60.42 -13.98
CA THR A 768 26.02 -59.94 -12.66
C THR A 768 25.23 -58.70 -12.29
N ALA A 769 25.32 -58.28 -11.03
CA ALA A 769 24.81 -57.00 -10.58
C ALA A 769 25.90 -56.28 -9.79
N VAL A 770 26.04 -54.98 -10.05
CA VAL A 770 26.88 -54.07 -9.28
C VAL A 770 25.95 -53.20 -8.45
N SER A 771 26.02 -53.32 -7.14
CA SER A 771 25.17 -52.55 -6.23
C SER A 771 25.99 -51.94 -5.10
N GLY A 772 25.65 -50.72 -4.72
CA GLY A 772 26.38 -50.01 -3.69
C GLY A 772 25.83 -48.63 -3.45
N LYS A 773 26.61 -47.83 -2.73
CA LYS A 773 26.32 -46.44 -2.40
C LYS A 773 27.53 -45.60 -2.76
N THR A 774 27.31 -44.40 -3.28
CA THR A 774 28.36 -43.41 -3.54
C THR A 774 27.82 -41.99 -3.40
N ILE A 775 28.68 -40.99 -3.49
CA ILE A 775 28.31 -39.58 -3.44
C ILE A 775 28.61 -38.95 -4.80
N LEU A 776 27.60 -38.34 -5.43
CA LEU A 776 27.74 -37.64 -6.72
C LEU A 776 27.53 -36.13 -6.54
N SER A 777 28.27 -35.33 -7.32
CA SER A 777 28.04 -33.88 -7.43
C SER A 777 26.86 -33.58 -8.36
N LYS A 778 26.40 -32.32 -8.37
CA LYS A 778 25.43 -31.81 -9.35
C LYS A 778 25.94 -32.05 -10.77
N GLY A 779 25.04 -32.45 -11.66
CA GLY A 779 25.32 -32.62 -13.10
C GLY A 779 24.56 -33.79 -13.72
N ARG A 780 24.75 -33.97 -15.02
CA ARG A 780 24.26 -35.11 -15.79
C ARG A 780 25.25 -36.25 -15.73
N TRP A 781 24.86 -37.37 -15.16
CA TRP A 781 25.71 -38.54 -14.99
C TRP A 781 25.29 -39.68 -15.90
N LYS A 782 26.26 -40.45 -16.38
CA LYS A 782 26.06 -41.72 -17.08
C LYS A 782 26.80 -42.82 -16.34
N ILE A 783 26.35 -44.06 -16.47
CA ILE A 783 27.15 -45.21 -16.06
C ILE A 783 27.98 -45.63 -17.26
N ARG A 784 29.30 -45.71 -17.07
CA ARG A 784 30.24 -46.24 -18.05
C ARG A 784 30.71 -47.61 -17.59
N ILE A 785 30.65 -48.57 -18.50
CA ILE A 785 31.35 -49.84 -18.38
C ILE A 785 32.51 -49.83 -19.36
N SER A 786 33.72 -49.86 -18.84
CA SER A 786 34.94 -49.97 -19.65
C SER A 786 35.37 -51.43 -19.70
N VAL A 787 35.54 -51.99 -20.88
CA VAL A 787 36.08 -53.34 -21.05
C VAL A 787 37.57 -53.32 -21.33
N SER A 788 38.28 -54.31 -20.81
CA SER A 788 39.69 -54.56 -21.07
C SER A 788 39.87 -55.88 -21.83
N PRO A 789 40.92 -56.00 -22.67
CA PRO A 789 41.12 -57.18 -23.49
C PRO A 789 41.25 -58.42 -22.63
N GLY A 790 40.54 -59.47 -23.04
CA GLY A 790 40.71 -60.81 -22.50
C GLY A 790 41.87 -61.53 -23.16
N VAL A 791 41.91 -62.86 -23.00
CA VAL A 791 42.84 -63.73 -23.71
C VAL A 791 42.04 -64.52 -24.74
N ASN A 792 42.35 -64.30 -26.02
CA ASN A 792 41.63 -64.81 -27.20
C ASN A 792 40.17 -64.33 -27.34
N VAL A 793 39.76 -63.34 -26.55
CA VAL A 793 38.45 -62.67 -26.58
C VAL A 793 38.70 -61.18 -26.71
N ASN A 794 38.44 -60.65 -27.91
CA ASN A 794 38.85 -59.30 -28.28
C ASN A 794 37.69 -58.37 -28.63
N THR A 795 36.44 -58.87 -28.66
CA THR A 795 35.25 -58.03 -28.83
C THR A 795 34.13 -58.59 -27.97
N GLY A 796 33.06 -57.83 -27.79
CA GLY A 796 31.96 -58.24 -26.93
C GLY A 796 30.79 -57.28 -26.99
N ALA A 797 29.90 -57.44 -26.02
CA ALA A 797 28.82 -56.50 -25.79
C ALA A 797 28.57 -56.35 -24.29
N VAL A 798 28.13 -55.16 -23.89
CA VAL A 798 27.64 -54.87 -22.55
C VAL A 798 26.12 -54.75 -22.65
N VAL A 799 25.39 -55.58 -21.90
CA VAL A 799 23.93 -55.52 -21.83
C VAL A 799 23.51 -54.98 -20.47
N PHE A 800 22.99 -53.76 -20.41
CA PHE A 800 22.30 -53.25 -19.24
C PHE A 800 20.90 -53.87 -19.18
N LYS A 801 20.53 -54.48 -18.05
CA LYS A 801 19.23 -55.16 -17.88
C LYS A 801 18.17 -54.31 -17.15
N GLY A 802 18.41 -53.01 -17.05
CA GLY A 802 17.54 -52.05 -16.35
C GLY A 802 18.15 -51.63 -15.02
N THR A 803 18.71 -50.43 -15.00
CA THR A 803 19.47 -49.93 -13.85
C THR A 803 18.57 -49.14 -12.91
N LYS A 804 18.61 -49.47 -11.62
CA LYS A 804 17.87 -48.74 -10.59
C LYS A 804 18.83 -47.82 -9.85
N ILE A 805 18.49 -46.54 -9.83
CA ILE A 805 19.23 -45.51 -9.12
C ILE A 805 18.25 -44.83 -8.17
N THR A 806 18.57 -44.88 -6.88
CA THR A 806 17.92 -44.07 -5.86
C THR A 806 18.87 -42.94 -5.52
N ILE A 807 18.43 -41.70 -5.75
CA ILE A 807 19.16 -40.51 -5.33
C ILE A 807 18.49 -40.01 -4.07
N ASN A 808 19.19 -40.22 -2.95
CA ASN A 808 18.88 -39.60 -1.70
C ASN A 808 19.65 -38.29 -1.65
N TYR A 809 18.94 -37.18 -1.79
CA TYR A 809 19.49 -35.94 -1.29
C TYR A 809 19.41 -36.00 0.23
N VAL A 810 20.43 -36.58 0.88
CA VAL A 810 20.69 -36.31 2.30
C VAL A 810 21.27 -34.91 2.32
N SER A 811 20.42 -33.93 2.05
CA SER A 811 20.75 -32.58 2.44
C SER A 811 20.96 -32.62 3.94
N GLY A 812 21.83 -31.75 4.45
CA GLY A 812 21.66 -31.35 5.85
C GLY A 812 20.21 -30.93 6.12
N MET A 813 19.84 -30.79 7.39
CA MET A 813 18.52 -30.30 7.83
C MET A 813 17.80 -29.44 6.77
N GLN A 814 16.75 -29.98 6.17
CA GLN A 814 15.97 -29.31 5.12
C GLN A 814 15.12 -28.19 5.66
N SER A 815 14.55 -28.40 6.84
CA SER A 815 13.82 -27.36 7.54
C SER A 815 13.95 -27.51 9.05
N LEU A 816 14.12 -26.38 9.72
CA LEU A 816 13.99 -26.24 11.16
C LEU A 816 12.68 -25.49 11.47
N ASN A 817 11.83 -26.08 12.30
CA ASN A 817 10.60 -25.46 12.77
C ASN A 817 10.67 -25.28 14.30
N LEU A 818 10.35 -24.09 14.79
CA LEU A 818 10.28 -23.74 16.20
C LEU A 818 8.87 -23.22 16.51
N ALA A 819 8.24 -23.74 17.55
CA ALA A 819 6.86 -23.45 17.91
C ALA A 819 6.65 -23.48 19.43
N HIS A 820 5.51 -23.00 19.95
CA HIS A 820 5.27 -22.96 21.39
C HIS A 820 5.17 -24.36 22.01
N ASN A 821 4.75 -25.37 21.24
CA ASN A 821 4.60 -26.74 21.71
C ASN A 821 5.81 -27.62 21.36
N GLY A 822 6.87 -27.05 20.80
CA GLY A 822 8.16 -27.71 20.62
C GLY A 822 8.87 -27.33 19.31
N PHE A 823 9.69 -28.23 18.78
CA PHE A 823 10.53 -27.96 17.61
C PHE A 823 10.65 -29.19 16.71
N ALA A 824 10.92 -28.98 15.42
CA ALA A 824 11.10 -30.04 14.44
C ALA A 824 12.31 -29.78 13.55
N SER A 825 13.19 -30.77 13.41
CA SER A 825 14.26 -30.83 12.42
C SER A 825 13.90 -31.89 11.37
N ILE A 826 13.67 -31.45 10.14
CA ILE A 826 13.24 -32.30 9.02
C ILE A 826 14.42 -32.48 8.09
N GLN A 827 14.78 -33.72 7.80
CA GLN A 827 15.85 -34.06 6.88
C GLN A 827 15.33 -34.55 5.54
N SER A 828 14.16 -35.21 5.51
CA SER A 828 13.42 -35.57 4.30
C SER A 828 11.98 -35.93 4.66
N GLY A 829 11.13 -36.17 3.65
CA GLY A 829 9.77 -36.69 3.87
C GLY A 829 9.71 -38.07 4.55
N LYS A 830 10.86 -38.73 4.78
CA LYS A 830 10.97 -40.02 5.48
C LYS A 830 11.88 -39.99 6.71
N GLN A 831 12.43 -38.83 7.06
CA GLN A 831 13.36 -38.70 8.18
C GLN A 831 13.23 -37.33 8.85
N ALA A 832 12.74 -37.32 10.09
CA ALA A 832 12.73 -36.12 10.92
C ALA A 832 12.77 -36.46 12.42
N VAL A 833 13.13 -35.46 13.21
CA VAL A 833 13.11 -35.49 14.67
C VAL A 833 12.36 -34.26 15.15
N TYR A 834 11.36 -34.43 16.01
CA TYR A 834 10.61 -33.31 16.57
C TYR A 834 10.19 -33.58 18.01
N VAL A 835 10.14 -32.53 18.82
CA VAL A 835 9.51 -32.54 20.12
C VAL A 835 8.16 -31.84 19.96
N ARG A 836 7.07 -32.49 20.37
CA ARG A 836 5.72 -31.90 20.41
C ARG A 836 5.05 -32.29 21.71
N ASP A 837 4.52 -31.30 22.44
CA ASP A 837 3.80 -31.50 23.71
C ASP A 837 4.62 -32.31 24.74
N GLY A 838 5.93 -32.02 24.80
CA GLY A 838 6.88 -32.68 25.69
C GLY A 838 7.31 -34.10 25.28
N LYS A 839 6.89 -34.59 24.12
CA LYS A 839 7.23 -35.93 23.61
C LYS A 839 8.23 -35.84 22.46
N LEU A 840 9.28 -36.67 22.50
CA LEU A 840 10.21 -36.84 21.39
C LEU A 840 9.61 -37.80 20.37
N HIS A 841 9.49 -37.33 19.14
CA HIS A 841 9.12 -38.11 17.96
C HIS A 841 10.32 -38.18 17.02
N ALA A 842 10.74 -39.40 16.68
CA ALA A 842 11.79 -39.65 15.71
C ALA A 842 11.31 -40.74 14.74
N PHE A 843 11.42 -40.50 13.45
CA PHE A 843 11.03 -41.47 12.42
C PHE A 843 12.04 -41.43 11.26
N GLY A 844 12.20 -42.58 10.59
CA GLY A 844 13.20 -42.80 9.55
C GLY A 844 14.26 -43.83 9.95
N SER A 845 15.33 -43.93 9.16
CA SER A 845 16.46 -44.84 9.47
C SER A 845 17.23 -44.33 10.69
N MET A 846 16.89 -44.86 11.87
CA MET A 846 17.55 -44.53 13.13
C MET A 846 18.76 -45.44 13.35
N ASN A 847 19.87 -45.14 12.65
CA ASN A 847 21.17 -45.75 12.96
C ASN A 847 21.81 -44.98 14.12
N ILE A 848 21.49 -45.38 15.35
CA ILE A 848 22.16 -44.87 16.54
C ILE A 848 23.48 -45.65 16.72
N PRO A 849 24.64 -44.98 16.75
CA PRO A 849 25.91 -45.65 16.98
C PRO A 849 25.84 -46.53 18.23
N GLY A 850 26.25 -47.79 18.08
CA GLY A 850 26.21 -48.76 19.16
C GLY A 850 24.89 -49.53 19.31
N ILE A 851 23.79 -49.19 18.62
CA ILE A 851 22.54 -49.97 18.68
C ILE A 851 22.38 -50.81 17.42
N LEU A 852 22.50 -52.13 17.60
CA LEU A 852 22.48 -53.11 16.50
C LEU A 852 21.05 -53.52 16.16
N LEU A 853 20.20 -53.74 17.16
CA LEU A 853 18.78 -54.08 17.00
C LEU A 853 18.00 -53.65 18.23
N ALA A 854 16.94 -52.87 18.07
CA ALA A 854 15.95 -52.61 19.11
C ALA A 854 14.55 -52.70 18.52
N GLY A 855 13.56 -53.14 19.29
CA GLY A 855 12.16 -53.18 18.82
C GLY A 855 11.30 -54.24 19.51
N THR A 856 10.05 -54.32 19.08
CA THR A 856 9.06 -55.28 19.58
C THR A 856 8.96 -56.45 18.61
N ILE A 857 9.15 -57.67 19.08
CA ILE A 857 8.92 -58.89 18.31
C ILE A 857 7.67 -59.56 18.85
N ASN A 858 6.69 -59.79 17.99
CA ASN A 858 5.46 -60.48 18.38
C ASN A 858 5.66 -62.01 18.47
N ARG A 859 4.68 -62.71 19.05
CA ARG A 859 4.69 -64.19 19.19
C ARG A 859 4.80 -64.98 17.90
N ASN A 860 4.54 -64.36 16.74
CA ASN A 860 4.65 -65.00 15.42
C ASN A 860 5.99 -64.69 14.73
N GLY A 861 6.92 -64.04 15.44
CA GLY A 861 8.24 -63.67 14.93
C GLY A 861 8.28 -62.45 14.02
N GLY A 862 7.15 -61.75 13.88
CA GLY A 862 7.09 -60.46 13.19
C GLY A 862 7.65 -59.36 14.07
N ILE A 863 8.59 -58.59 13.53
CA ILE A 863 9.19 -57.45 14.21
C ILE A 863 8.44 -56.16 13.85
N SER A 864 8.12 -55.37 14.86
CA SER A 864 7.47 -54.06 14.76
C SER A 864 8.21 -53.03 15.62
N ASN A 865 8.05 -51.74 15.30
CA ASN A 865 8.73 -50.64 16.00
C ASN A 865 10.25 -50.83 16.12
N ALA A 866 10.89 -51.45 15.12
CA ALA A 866 12.30 -51.81 15.20
C ALA A 866 13.25 -50.82 14.50
N TRP A 867 14.41 -50.63 15.11
CA TRP A 867 15.45 -49.67 14.72
C TRP A 867 16.85 -50.19 15.09
N GLY A 868 17.90 -49.64 14.45
CA GLY A 868 19.26 -50.18 14.51
C GLY A 868 19.74 -50.77 13.18
N GLU A 869 21.07 -50.92 13.05
CA GLU A 869 21.73 -51.28 11.78
C GLU A 869 21.37 -52.68 11.25
N PHE A 870 21.03 -53.62 12.13
CA PHE A 870 20.79 -55.03 11.82
C PHE A 870 19.31 -55.45 11.89
N VAL A 871 18.37 -54.49 11.78
CA VAL A 871 16.92 -54.77 11.77
C VAL A 871 16.49 -55.54 10.53
N GLN A 872 17.06 -55.23 9.36
CA GLN A 872 16.58 -55.77 8.10
C GLN A 872 16.83 -57.28 7.99
N GLY A 873 15.76 -58.07 8.03
CA GLY A 873 15.84 -59.53 8.00
C GLY A 873 16.05 -60.17 9.37
N ALA A 874 16.01 -59.39 10.46
CA ALA A 874 15.94 -59.93 11.80
C ALA A 874 14.59 -60.65 12.02
N SER A 875 14.60 -61.78 12.74
CA SER A 875 13.40 -62.56 13.04
C SER A 875 13.51 -63.27 14.39
N LEU A 876 12.38 -63.66 14.97
CA LEU A 876 12.35 -64.55 16.14
C LEU A 876 11.94 -65.96 15.73
N GLN A 877 12.68 -66.94 16.22
CA GLN A 877 12.42 -68.36 16.03
C GLN A 877 12.34 -69.04 17.39
N TYR A 878 11.37 -69.92 17.60
CA TYR A 878 11.39 -70.82 18.75
C TYR A 878 12.11 -72.10 18.37
N VAL A 879 13.25 -72.34 19.01
CA VAL A 879 14.11 -73.50 18.71
C VAL A 879 14.50 -74.21 20.00
N GLN A 880 14.94 -75.46 19.84
CA GLN A 880 15.64 -76.19 20.90
C GLN A 880 17.12 -75.79 20.87
N SER A 881 17.66 -75.35 22.00
CA SER A 881 19.06 -74.98 22.20
C SER A 881 19.53 -75.64 23.49
N ASP A 882 20.47 -76.58 23.39
CA ASP A 882 21.02 -77.36 24.52
C ASP A 882 19.93 -78.06 25.37
N GLY A 883 18.92 -78.65 24.70
CA GLY A 883 17.82 -79.40 25.34
C GLY A 883 16.73 -78.53 25.97
N ARG A 884 16.80 -77.20 25.82
CA ARG A 884 15.79 -76.25 26.29
C ARG A 884 15.17 -75.49 25.13
N ARG A 885 13.88 -75.17 25.24
CA ARG A 885 13.20 -74.31 24.27
C ARG A 885 13.58 -72.85 24.53
N VAL A 886 14.03 -72.15 23.50
CA VAL A 886 14.48 -70.75 23.58
C VAL A 886 13.84 -69.91 22.49
N ALA A 887 13.69 -68.63 22.77
CA ALA A 887 13.29 -67.60 21.84
C ALA A 887 14.55 -67.00 21.20
N ARG A 888 14.85 -67.38 19.95
CA ARG A 888 16.06 -67.01 19.22
C ARG A 888 15.80 -65.81 18.32
N VAL A 889 16.44 -64.69 18.62
CA VAL A 889 16.52 -63.53 17.72
C VAL A 889 17.66 -63.76 16.74
N VAL A 890 17.35 -63.89 15.44
CA VAL A 890 18.32 -64.15 14.37
C VAL A 890 18.60 -62.85 13.61
N PHE A 891 19.87 -62.59 13.30
CA PHE A 891 20.31 -61.53 12.38
C PHE A 891 20.54 -62.12 11.00
N LYS A 892 20.20 -61.33 9.96
CA LYS A 892 20.42 -61.73 8.56
C LYS A 892 21.92 -61.86 8.25
N ASP A 893 22.69 -60.88 8.71
CA ASP A 893 24.13 -60.78 8.49
C ASP A 893 24.86 -60.93 9.83
N GLU A 894 26.13 -61.36 9.80
CA GLU A 894 26.94 -61.48 11.03
C GLU A 894 27.21 -60.11 11.64
N LEU A 895 27.01 -60.00 12.95
CA LEU A 895 27.33 -58.79 13.69
C LEU A 895 28.85 -58.55 13.72
N PRO A 896 29.34 -57.33 13.43
CA PRO A 896 30.77 -57.00 13.39
C PRO A 896 31.48 -57.15 14.73
N CYS A 897 30.75 -57.03 15.84
CA CYS A 897 31.28 -57.24 17.18
C CYS A 897 31.31 -58.72 17.59
N GLY A 898 30.92 -59.65 16.71
CA GLY A 898 30.76 -61.06 17.05
C GLY A 898 29.74 -61.25 18.18
N ALA A 899 30.10 -61.99 19.23
CA ALA A 899 29.28 -62.16 20.43
C ALA A 899 29.46 -61.02 21.47
N ASN A 900 30.27 -59.99 21.20
CA ASN A 900 30.58 -58.91 22.15
C ASN A 900 29.53 -57.78 22.18
N TYR A 901 28.26 -58.14 22.10
CA TYR A 901 27.12 -57.24 22.32
C TYR A 901 26.44 -57.51 23.66
N VAL A 902 25.72 -56.51 24.15
CA VAL A 902 24.77 -56.59 25.25
C VAL A 902 23.38 -56.81 24.65
N ALA A 903 22.62 -57.74 25.21
CA ALA A 903 21.24 -57.99 24.78
C ALA A 903 20.33 -57.97 25.99
N ILE A 904 19.24 -57.23 25.86
CA ILE A 904 18.20 -57.05 26.87
C ILE A 904 16.88 -57.44 26.21
N ALA A 905 16.05 -58.21 26.91
CA ALA A 905 14.72 -58.54 26.44
C ALA A 905 13.72 -58.49 27.60
N ASN A 906 12.55 -57.91 27.34
CA ASN A 906 11.38 -58.05 28.19
C ASN A 906 10.33 -58.89 27.45
N VAL A 907 9.60 -59.71 28.19
CA VAL A 907 8.52 -60.52 27.63
C VAL A 907 7.30 -59.62 27.45
N ASN A 908 6.68 -59.65 26.27
CA ASN A 908 5.43 -58.95 25.99
C ASN A 908 4.32 -59.95 25.58
N GLY A 909 3.07 -59.59 25.89
CA GLY A 909 1.91 -60.39 25.50
C GLY A 909 1.63 -61.65 26.33
N ASP A 910 2.09 -61.70 27.59
CA ASP A 910 1.79 -62.78 28.54
C ASP A 910 0.98 -62.27 29.75
N SER A 911 0.03 -63.08 30.23
CA SER A 911 -0.92 -62.75 31.30
C SER A 911 -0.44 -63.07 32.73
N THR A 912 0.67 -63.80 32.89
CA THR A 912 1.08 -64.41 34.18
C THR A 912 2.38 -63.88 34.78
N GLY A 913 3.08 -62.97 34.09
CA GLY A 913 4.36 -62.39 34.54
C GLY A 913 5.55 -63.32 34.27
N CYS A 914 6.39 -62.92 33.32
CA CYS A 914 7.51 -63.72 32.80
C CYS A 914 8.78 -62.87 32.71
N THR A 915 9.93 -63.52 32.83
CA THR A 915 11.24 -62.91 32.61
C THR A 915 11.98 -63.58 31.46
N ALA A 916 12.70 -62.79 30.66
CA ALA A 916 13.57 -63.29 29.61
C ALA A 916 15.02 -63.10 30.04
N VAL A 917 15.80 -64.19 29.96
CA VAL A 917 17.22 -64.19 30.32
C VAL A 917 18.03 -64.59 29.11
N VAL A 918 19.14 -63.90 28.86
CA VAL A 918 20.07 -64.27 27.78
C VAL A 918 20.62 -65.67 28.08
N TRP A 919 20.36 -66.62 27.20
CA TRP A 919 20.85 -67.99 27.29
C TRP A 919 22.17 -68.16 26.52
N ARG A 920 22.20 -67.66 25.27
CA ARG A 920 23.37 -67.79 24.38
C ARG A 920 23.42 -66.66 23.37
N LYS A 921 24.62 -66.17 23.06
CA LYS A 921 24.84 -65.12 22.06
C LYS A 921 25.94 -65.48 21.07
N THR A 922 25.73 -65.14 19.80
CA THR A 922 26.65 -65.37 18.68
C THR A 922 26.58 -64.20 17.69
N ALA A 923 27.48 -64.16 16.71
CA ALA A 923 27.41 -63.15 15.64
C ALA A 923 26.11 -63.21 14.80
N LYS A 924 25.40 -64.34 14.77
CA LYS A 924 24.18 -64.52 13.95
C LYS A 924 22.88 -64.55 14.74
N TYR A 925 22.93 -64.75 16.06
CA TYR A 925 21.71 -64.84 16.85
C TYR A 925 21.93 -64.66 18.36
N CYS A 926 20.87 -64.26 19.05
CA CYS A 926 20.74 -64.22 20.51
C CYS A 926 19.57 -65.08 20.98
N ASP A 927 19.85 -66.08 21.82
CA ASP A 927 18.84 -66.93 22.46
C ASP A 927 18.42 -66.33 23.80
N PHE A 928 17.12 -66.16 23.99
CA PHE A 928 16.52 -65.83 25.26
C PHE A 928 15.76 -67.03 25.81
N ARG A 929 16.03 -67.40 27.07
CA ARG A 929 15.19 -68.33 27.81
C ARG A 929 14.11 -67.54 28.53
N VAL A 930 12.86 -67.88 28.29
CA VAL A 930 11.73 -67.27 29.01
C VAL A 930 11.28 -68.19 30.14
N VAL A 931 11.06 -67.62 31.32
CA VAL A 931 10.62 -68.34 32.51
C VAL A 931 9.45 -67.60 33.15
N GLU A 932 8.35 -68.32 33.40
CA GLU A 932 7.21 -67.82 34.19
C GLU A 932 7.57 -67.69 35.67
N ILE A 933 6.89 -66.81 36.41
CA ILE A 933 7.02 -66.69 37.88
C ILE A 933 6.80 -68.04 38.58
N ASN A 934 5.98 -68.92 38.01
CA ASN A 934 5.67 -70.24 38.57
C ASN A 934 6.65 -71.36 38.11
N GLY A 935 7.72 -71.00 37.39
CA GLY A 935 8.70 -71.96 36.85
C GLY A 935 8.28 -72.67 35.56
N GLY A 936 7.15 -72.29 34.96
CA GLY A 936 6.68 -72.76 33.66
C GLY A 936 7.49 -72.21 32.48
N GLU A 937 7.42 -72.90 31.34
CA GLU A 937 8.03 -72.46 30.07
C GLU A 937 6.92 -72.04 29.09
N PRO A 938 6.65 -70.73 28.94
CA PRO A 938 5.57 -70.24 28.10
C PRO A 938 5.90 -70.50 26.62
N THR A 939 4.92 -70.98 25.86
CA THR A 939 5.22 -71.57 24.54
C THR A 939 5.23 -70.59 23.36
N HIS A 940 4.69 -69.38 23.47
CA HIS A 940 4.57 -68.44 22.33
C HIS A 940 4.41 -66.97 22.80
N VAL A 941 5.45 -66.39 23.38
CA VAL A 941 5.46 -65.01 23.91
C VAL A 941 6.34 -64.06 23.09
N GLY A 942 5.88 -62.83 22.86
CA GLY A 942 6.70 -61.85 22.17
C GLY A 942 7.79 -61.27 23.09
N LEU A 943 8.77 -60.58 22.49
CA LEU A 943 9.89 -59.98 23.19
C LEU A 943 10.06 -58.52 22.75
N ASP A 944 10.19 -57.60 23.71
CA ASP A 944 10.76 -56.28 23.49
C ASP A 944 12.27 -56.35 23.70
N VAL A 945 13.05 -56.18 22.64
CA VAL A 945 14.50 -56.43 22.65
C VAL A 945 15.31 -55.16 22.40
N VAL A 946 16.48 -55.07 23.01
CA VAL A 946 17.53 -54.07 22.72
C VAL A 946 18.88 -54.77 22.71
N ILE A 947 19.62 -54.62 21.61
CA ILE A 947 20.92 -55.23 21.34
C ILE A 947 21.92 -54.13 21.02
N ILE A 948 22.93 -53.99 21.87
CA ILE A 948 23.90 -52.90 21.89
C ILE A 948 25.30 -53.46 21.67
N GLY A 949 26.04 -52.95 20.69
CA GLY A 949 27.41 -53.36 20.40
C GLY A 949 28.04 -52.52 19.29
N ARG A 950 29.36 -52.69 19.10
CA ARG A 950 30.11 -51.96 18.07
C ARG A 950 29.54 -52.26 16.68
N ASN A 951 29.17 -51.22 15.94
CA ASN A 951 28.63 -51.31 14.59
C ASN A 951 29.68 -50.86 13.55
N HIS A 952 29.38 -50.88 12.24
CA HIS A 952 30.36 -50.55 11.19
C HIS A 952 30.60 -49.04 10.97
N ALA A 953 29.97 -48.18 11.78
CA ALA A 953 30.01 -46.73 11.67
C ALA A 953 31.31 -46.10 12.21
#